data_AF-Q9X8B1-F1
#
_entry.id   AF-Q9X8B1-F1
#
_cell.length_a   1.000
_cell.length_b   1.000
_cell.length_c   1.000
_cell.angle_alpha   90.00
_cell.angle_beta   90.00
_cell.angle_gamma   90.00
#
_symmetry.space_group_name_H-M   'P 1'
#
loop_
_entity.id
_entity.type
_entity.pdbx_description
1 polymer ?
#
loop_
_entity_poly.entity_id
_entity_poly.type
_entity_poly.pdbx_seq_one_letter_code
_entity_poly.pdbx_strand_id
1 'polypeptide(L)'
;MNGSAAVELEKDLTALLSANAGGPPAEGAFAALGGWDRLAREASDLTDSPVLPPLVHLVAHEAANSGSRTDSYPAALRCVSAAVTSTTSPAILTDSLEALLTSGPALNEVGAGLAKALEDAVQEFLDLPDPDSRAALRTASALEARTRLALCGIGSPFALLALLERFDAPVPKPLGTAVVRAVGVAVDHWPHAASLASVVRLVAGIDPPAGRPRPGADPEGVASDAAWVLAGIELVSALRAADLLLMLNNLEASARYLQVAWDTYEREDASILLTVVEVLCALLAESSPRLHVAALSAPRLEPHALADLAERIRRLNVTSIGLNHWYGDPKRAALLAWTQLADDLGRLRDEFQRDSFYKAEVVVDDLLQIYLGSRSAAVVSHKEDIDGLLRLVQPVIESGFARTAGLLCNLEDHTHALEQEAATAAGDREREVTEKLAAAQAVLRGAKAQALAGAGPGKGHRGTATESLPQPLNQLLLPGSAAATELAEKVSPETLAELAKAVSDKTIGRHSLNLIEAEVYSGIRTCLETSPDYVEDPKDAVDDVLRLIIQFVSSRTNAQSDLYPYLFDPKAVEGHIHKDLLDYLKSSSLGAIVEFEVQHVGGGRIDLRLKFSGFSICIEMKVDSMKQPLSDRQAYLKQAVTYQTTDIRIGFLVSLRHKAFDPTGAPPHLSALIGHTAFDVPGDAVPRHIVTVGVPGSRTRPSDMK
;
A
#
# COMPACT_ATOMS: atom_id res chain seq x y z
N MET A 1 36.66 0.80 -39.54
CA MET A 1 35.55 0.87 -40.51
C MET A 1 34.17 0.93 -39.82
N ASN A 2 34.06 1.39 -38.55
CA ASN A 2 32.79 1.35 -37.80
C ASN A 2 31.94 2.63 -37.92
N GLY A 3 32.50 3.76 -38.37
CA GLY A 3 31.76 5.04 -38.43
C GLY A 3 30.71 5.16 -39.54
N SER A 4 30.56 4.18 -40.43
CA SER A 4 29.61 4.25 -41.55
C SER A 4 28.22 3.72 -41.19
N ALA A 5 28.10 2.80 -40.22
CA ALA A 5 26.85 2.11 -39.91
C ALA A 5 25.97 2.93 -38.93
N ALA A 6 26.59 3.54 -37.91
CA ALA A 6 25.92 4.43 -36.95
C ALA A 6 25.15 5.59 -37.62
N VAL A 7 25.75 6.16 -38.67
CA VAL A 7 25.19 7.28 -39.45
C VAL A 7 23.93 6.85 -40.21
N GLU A 8 23.80 5.57 -40.56
CA GLU A 8 22.62 5.08 -41.28
C GLU A 8 21.43 4.87 -40.35
N LEU A 9 21.61 4.27 -39.17
CA LEU A 9 20.52 4.09 -38.20
C LEU A 9 19.98 5.42 -37.69
N GLU A 10 20.87 6.37 -37.35
CA GLU A 10 20.47 7.71 -36.91
C GLU A 10 19.69 8.45 -38.00
N LYS A 11 20.14 8.36 -39.25
CA LYS A 11 19.47 8.98 -40.41
C LYS A 11 18.10 8.38 -40.66
N ASP A 12 17.98 7.05 -40.63
CA ASP A 12 16.73 6.34 -40.86
C ASP A 12 15.70 6.66 -39.75
N LEU A 13 16.14 6.72 -38.49
CA LEU A 13 15.29 7.09 -37.37
C LEU A 13 14.88 8.56 -37.44
N THR A 14 15.79 9.46 -37.82
CA THR A 14 15.45 10.88 -38.04
C THR A 14 14.40 11.05 -39.14
N ALA A 15 14.51 10.29 -40.23
CA ALA A 15 13.52 10.29 -41.29
C ALA A 15 12.15 9.78 -40.81
N LEU A 16 12.15 8.72 -39.99
CA LEU A 16 10.94 8.15 -39.40
C LEU A 16 10.23 9.12 -38.45
N LEU A 17 10.99 9.82 -37.59
CA LEU A 17 10.47 10.82 -36.67
C LEU A 17 9.90 12.04 -37.43
N SER A 18 10.58 12.47 -38.49
CA SER A 18 10.13 13.58 -39.33
C SER A 18 8.82 13.25 -40.06
N ALA A 19 8.66 12.00 -40.50
CA ALA A 19 7.45 11.55 -41.19
C ALA A 19 6.22 11.43 -40.28
N ASN A 20 6.42 11.26 -38.96
CA ASN A 20 5.36 11.02 -37.98
C ASN A 20 5.27 12.11 -36.90
N ALA A 21 5.64 13.35 -37.23
CA ALA A 21 5.67 14.45 -36.26
C ALA A 21 4.30 14.65 -35.56
N GLY A 22 4.28 14.49 -34.23
CA GLY A 22 3.09 14.68 -33.40
C GLY A 22 2.13 13.48 -33.32
N GLY A 23 2.48 12.34 -33.90
CA GLY A 23 1.69 11.09 -33.83
C GLY A 23 2.48 9.91 -33.25
N PRO A 24 1.80 8.82 -32.84
CA PRO A 24 2.47 7.59 -32.44
C PRO A 24 3.24 6.97 -33.63
N PRO A 25 4.28 6.15 -33.38
CA PRO A 25 5.03 5.49 -34.45
C PRO A 25 4.11 4.60 -35.30
N ALA A 26 4.32 4.60 -36.63
CA ALA A 26 3.55 3.78 -37.55
C ALA A 26 3.71 2.28 -37.24
N GLU A 27 2.67 1.49 -37.50
CA GLU A 27 2.70 0.04 -37.34
C GLU A 27 3.83 -0.56 -38.20
N GLY A 28 4.72 -1.35 -37.58
CA GLY A 28 5.90 -1.91 -38.25
C GLY A 28 7.12 -0.98 -38.33
N ALA A 29 7.09 0.20 -37.71
CA ALA A 29 8.23 1.14 -37.64
C ALA A 29 9.54 0.46 -37.17
N PHE A 30 9.45 -0.39 -36.15
CA PHE A 30 10.60 -1.12 -35.62
C PHE A 30 11.21 -2.09 -36.64
N ALA A 31 10.36 -2.82 -37.37
CA ALA A 31 10.81 -3.71 -38.44
C ALA A 31 11.42 -2.93 -39.61
N ALA A 32 10.86 -1.77 -39.96
CA ALA A 32 11.38 -0.89 -41.00
C ALA A 32 12.78 -0.32 -40.67
N LEU A 33 13.10 -0.16 -39.39
CA LEU A 33 14.43 0.23 -38.93
C LEU A 33 15.45 -0.93 -38.97
N GLY A 34 15.04 -2.15 -39.34
CA GLY A 34 15.90 -3.34 -39.37
C GLY A 34 15.83 -4.20 -38.10
N GLY A 35 14.90 -3.89 -37.19
CA GLY A 35 14.59 -4.70 -36.02
C GLY A 35 15.75 -4.94 -35.05
N TRP A 36 15.63 -6.00 -34.25
CA TRP A 36 16.60 -6.36 -33.20
C TRP A 36 18.01 -6.62 -33.74
N ASP A 37 18.16 -7.23 -34.92
CA ASP A 37 19.47 -7.56 -35.51
C ASP A 37 20.30 -6.32 -35.82
N ARG A 38 19.67 -5.27 -36.33
CA ARG A 38 20.37 -4.00 -36.62
C ARG A 38 20.76 -3.30 -35.32
N LEU A 39 19.85 -3.26 -34.34
CA LEU A 39 20.13 -2.65 -33.04
C LEU A 39 21.28 -3.34 -32.29
N ALA A 40 21.36 -4.67 -32.36
CA ALA A 40 22.47 -5.43 -31.78
C ALA A 40 23.86 -5.07 -32.38
N ARG A 41 23.90 -4.47 -33.58
CA ARG A 41 25.14 -4.06 -34.23
C ARG A 41 25.44 -2.57 -34.12
N GLU A 42 24.40 -1.73 -34.17
CA GLU A 42 24.55 -0.29 -34.39
C GLU A 42 24.14 0.57 -33.19
N ALA A 43 23.39 0.05 -32.22
CA ALA A 43 22.83 0.89 -31.16
C ALA A 43 23.87 1.52 -30.23
N SER A 44 25.01 0.85 -29.99
CA SER A 44 26.09 1.40 -29.14
C SER A 44 26.67 2.71 -29.68
N ASP A 45 26.62 2.89 -31.00
CA ASP A 45 27.22 4.03 -31.67
C ASP A 45 26.32 5.28 -31.63
N LEU A 46 25.09 5.16 -31.12
CA LEU A 46 24.15 6.27 -30.93
C LEU A 46 24.37 7.03 -29.61
N THR A 47 25.51 6.82 -28.95
CA THR A 47 25.89 7.58 -27.75
C THR A 47 25.85 9.09 -28.06
N ASP A 48 25.23 9.88 -27.19
CA ASP A 48 24.98 11.33 -27.36
C ASP A 48 24.10 11.75 -28.56
N SER A 49 23.56 10.81 -29.34
CA SER A 49 22.66 11.14 -30.45
C SER A 49 21.28 11.60 -29.94
N PRO A 50 20.70 12.69 -30.49
CA PRO A 50 19.38 13.17 -30.11
C PRO A 50 18.25 12.19 -30.46
N VAL A 51 18.50 11.20 -31.32
CA VAL A 51 17.50 10.16 -31.64
C VAL A 51 17.51 8.98 -30.66
N LEU A 52 18.43 8.96 -29.69
CA LEU A 52 18.50 7.88 -28.71
C LEU A 52 17.25 7.77 -27.83
N PRO A 53 16.70 8.85 -27.22
CA PRO A 53 15.47 8.74 -26.43
C PRO A 53 14.26 8.17 -27.21
N PRO A 54 13.90 8.66 -28.41
CA PRO A 54 12.80 8.07 -29.16
C PRO A 54 13.07 6.62 -29.60
N LEU A 55 14.34 6.26 -29.87
CA LEU A 55 14.69 4.86 -30.11
C LEU A 55 14.40 4.00 -28.89
N VAL A 56 14.82 4.45 -27.70
CA VAL A 56 14.62 3.72 -26.45
C VAL A 56 13.13 3.55 -26.14
N HIS A 57 12.30 4.58 -26.37
CA HIS A 57 10.84 4.45 -26.27
C HIS A 57 10.27 3.39 -27.23
N LEU A 58 10.70 3.38 -28.49
CA LEU A 58 10.28 2.39 -29.48
C LEU A 58 10.72 0.97 -29.07
N VAL A 59 11.96 0.81 -28.60
CA VAL A 59 12.52 -0.45 -28.12
C VAL A 59 11.78 -0.95 -26.88
N ALA A 60 11.49 -0.07 -25.93
CA ALA A 60 10.74 -0.39 -24.71
C ALA A 60 9.31 -0.86 -25.04
N HIS A 61 8.66 -0.23 -26.02
CA HIS A 61 7.34 -0.63 -26.53
C HIS A 61 7.40 -2.02 -27.19
N GLU A 62 8.39 -2.27 -28.04
CA GLU A 62 8.53 -3.56 -28.74
C GLU A 62 8.96 -4.70 -27.81
N ALA A 63 9.77 -4.41 -26.80
CA ALA A 63 10.12 -5.40 -25.77
C ALA A 63 8.87 -5.94 -25.05
N ALA A 64 7.80 -5.16 -24.93
CA ALA A 64 6.54 -5.60 -24.36
C ALA A 64 5.78 -6.61 -25.23
N ASN A 65 6.04 -6.63 -26.54
CA ASN A 65 5.43 -7.55 -27.50
C ASN A 65 6.22 -8.86 -27.59
N SER A 66 5.87 -9.87 -26.79
CA SER A 66 6.60 -11.15 -26.74
C SER A 66 6.73 -11.86 -28.11
N GLY A 67 5.77 -11.66 -29.01
CA GLY A 67 5.76 -12.23 -30.36
C GLY A 67 6.76 -11.60 -31.35
N SER A 68 7.38 -10.46 -31.03
CA SER A 68 8.35 -9.77 -31.90
C SER A 68 9.81 -10.01 -31.51
N ARG A 69 10.08 -10.75 -30.43
CA ARG A 69 11.44 -11.02 -29.92
C ARG A 69 12.16 -12.07 -30.78
N THR A 70 13.41 -11.78 -31.13
CA THR A 70 14.31 -12.66 -31.91
C THR A 70 15.54 -13.03 -31.08
N ASP A 71 16.40 -13.93 -31.58
CA ASP A 71 17.64 -14.32 -30.88
C ASP A 71 18.59 -13.14 -30.60
N SER A 72 18.49 -12.06 -31.38
CA SER A 72 19.29 -10.82 -31.22
C SER A 72 18.75 -9.88 -30.15
N TYR A 73 17.56 -10.14 -29.59
CA TYR A 73 16.91 -9.28 -28.59
C TYR A 73 17.79 -8.97 -27.36
N PRO A 74 18.44 -9.96 -26.70
CA PRO A 74 19.29 -9.66 -25.54
C PRO A 74 20.56 -8.88 -25.90
N ALA A 75 21.09 -9.07 -27.11
CA ALA A 75 22.25 -8.31 -27.59
C ALA A 75 21.88 -6.85 -27.89
N ALA A 76 20.75 -6.64 -28.57
CA ALA A 76 20.20 -5.32 -28.88
C ALA A 76 19.94 -4.49 -27.63
N LEU A 77 19.26 -5.06 -26.63
CA LEU A 77 18.99 -4.35 -25.38
C LEU A 77 20.27 -3.98 -24.63
N ARG A 78 21.28 -4.86 -24.60
CA ARG A 78 22.58 -4.53 -24.00
C ARG A 78 23.28 -3.38 -24.72
N CYS A 79 23.25 -3.35 -26.06
CA CYS A 79 23.81 -2.23 -26.84
C CYS A 79 23.06 -0.92 -26.60
N VAL A 80 21.73 -0.94 -26.56
CA VAL A 80 20.90 0.22 -26.23
C VAL A 80 21.20 0.71 -24.81
N SER A 81 21.21 -0.19 -23.83
CA SER A 81 21.54 0.14 -22.44
C SER A 81 22.94 0.75 -22.31
N ALA A 82 23.93 0.23 -23.05
CA ALA A 82 25.28 0.76 -23.05
C ALA A 82 25.36 2.17 -23.67
N ALA A 83 24.63 2.44 -24.75
CA ALA A 83 24.55 3.77 -25.34
C ALA A 83 23.90 4.78 -24.38
N VAL A 84 22.83 4.36 -23.70
CA VAL A 84 22.14 5.17 -22.69
C VAL A 84 23.06 5.50 -21.53
N THR A 85 23.76 4.52 -20.95
CA THR A 85 24.65 4.78 -19.80
C THR A 85 25.92 5.53 -20.19
N SER A 86 26.38 5.43 -21.44
CA SER A 86 27.58 6.12 -21.93
C SER A 86 27.34 7.57 -22.36
N THR A 87 26.08 8.00 -22.48
CA THR A 87 25.75 9.37 -22.91
C THR A 87 26.28 10.41 -21.93
N THR A 88 26.81 11.52 -22.46
CA THR A 88 27.26 12.68 -21.69
C THR A 88 26.16 13.73 -21.52
N SER A 89 25.08 13.64 -22.31
CA SER A 89 23.91 14.52 -22.22
C SER A 89 22.95 14.12 -21.09
N PRO A 90 22.72 14.99 -20.07
CA PRO A 90 21.78 14.68 -19.00
C PRO A 90 20.35 14.46 -19.48
N ALA A 91 19.87 15.25 -20.44
CA ALA A 91 18.50 15.12 -20.97
C ALA A 91 18.29 13.78 -21.68
N ILE A 92 19.26 13.36 -22.51
CA ILE A 92 19.21 12.05 -23.18
C ILE A 92 19.21 10.92 -22.15
N LEU A 93 20.04 11.03 -21.11
CA LEU A 93 20.09 10.04 -20.03
C LEU A 93 18.74 9.95 -19.32
N THR A 94 18.18 11.07 -18.84
CA THR A 94 16.93 11.09 -18.08
C THR A 94 15.78 10.50 -18.88
N ASP A 95 15.55 10.96 -20.11
CA ASP A 95 14.43 10.50 -20.94
C ASP A 95 14.57 9.01 -21.29
N SER A 96 15.79 8.57 -21.64
CA SER A 96 16.05 7.17 -21.96
C SER A 96 15.92 6.25 -20.75
N LEU A 97 16.39 6.69 -19.57
CA LEU A 97 16.23 5.93 -18.34
C LEU A 97 14.76 5.81 -17.97
N GLU A 98 13.94 6.85 -18.12
CA GLU A 98 12.51 6.77 -17.84
C GLU A 98 11.82 5.72 -18.72
N ALA A 99 12.16 5.68 -20.02
CA ALA A 99 11.63 4.70 -20.96
C ALA A 99 12.07 3.27 -20.65
N LEU A 100 13.34 3.05 -20.27
CA LEU A 100 13.84 1.72 -19.86
C LEU A 100 13.24 1.28 -18.54
N LEU A 101 13.22 2.20 -17.57
CA LEU A 101 12.68 1.94 -16.25
C LEU A 101 11.22 1.55 -16.39
N THR A 102 10.38 2.18 -17.20
CA THR A 102 8.96 1.78 -17.34
C THR A 102 8.71 0.45 -18.08
N SER A 103 9.74 -0.23 -18.60
CA SER A 103 9.62 -1.49 -19.36
C SER A 103 10.16 -2.70 -18.60
N GLY A 104 9.27 -3.43 -17.92
CA GLY A 104 9.64 -4.65 -17.22
C GLY A 104 10.40 -5.69 -18.07
N PRO A 105 9.98 -5.99 -19.31
CA PRO A 105 10.74 -6.87 -20.20
C PRO A 105 12.16 -6.40 -20.49
N ALA A 106 12.37 -5.10 -20.69
CA ALA A 106 13.72 -4.57 -20.88
C ALA A 106 14.57 -4.73 -19.62
N LEU A 107 14.00 -4.45 -18.44
CA LEU A 107 14.68 -4.60 -17.15
C LEU A 107 15.06 -6.06 -16.84
N ASN A 108 14.24 -7.04 -17.24
CA ASN A 108 14.58 -8.47 -17.09
C ASN A 108 15.89 -8.83 -17.82
N GLU A 109 16.17 -8.17 -18.95
CA GLU A 109 17.36 -8.44 -19.77
C GLU A 109 18.58 -7.62 -19.34
N VAL A 110 18.40 -6.33 -19.07
CA VAL A 110 19.54 -5.41 -18.83
C VAL A 110 19.62 -4.86 -17.41
N GLY A 111 18.64 -5.12 -16.55
CA GLY A 111 18.51 -4.48 -15.24
C GLY A 111 19.74 -4.60 -14.35
N ALA A 112 20.35 -5.79 -14.26
CA ALA A 112 21.55 -6.00 -13.44
C ALA A 112 22.77 -5.22 -13.98
N GLY A 113 22.96 -5.22 -15.30
CA GLY A 113 24.03 -4.47 -15.96
C GLY A 113 23.82 -2.95 -15.87
N LEU A 114 22.58 -2.51 -16.05
CA LEU A 114 22.16 -1.12 -15.89
C LEU A 114 22.40 -0.64 -14.46
N ALA A 115 21.98 -1.40 -13.45
CA ALA A 115 22.21 -1.06 -12.05
C ALA A 115 23.71 -0.90 -11.74
N LYS A 116 24.56 -1.79 -12.26
CA LYS A 116 26.01 -1.68 -12.07
C LYS A 116 26.59 -0.44 -12.77
N ALA A 117 26.21 -0.18 -14.03
CA ALA A 117 26.69 0.98 -14.77
C ALA A 117 26.27 2.31 -14.13
N LEU A 118 25.05 2.40 -13.59
CA LEU A 118 24.58 3.59 -12.87
C LEU A 118 25.32 3.79 -11.54
N GLU A 119 25.60 2.70 -10.82
CA GLU A 119 26.42 2.73 -9.61
C GLU A 119 27.84 3.22 -9.92
N ASP A 120 28.47 2.69 -10.97
CA ASP A 120 29.81 3.08 -11.42
C ASP A 120 29.84 4.56 -11.82
N ALA A 121 28.81 5.06 -12.53
CA ALA A 121 28.73 6.48 -12.89
C ALA A 121 28.70 7.42 -11.67
N VAL A 122 28.03 7.02 -10.58
CA VAL A 122 28.03 7.79 -9.33
C VAL A 122 29.39 7.71 -8.62
N GLN A 123 30.02 6.53 -8.62
CA GLN A 123 31.36 6.36 -8.04
C GLN A 123 32.39 7.21 -8.79
N GLU A 124 32.37 7.20 -10.13
CA GLU A 124 33.22 8.03 -10.97
C GLU A 124 33.06 9.51 -10.62
N PHE A 125 31.84 10.01 -10.46
CA PHE A 125 31.60 11.39 -10.02
C PHE A 125 32.23 11.70 -8.66
N LEU A 126 32.08 10.79 -7.69
CA LEU A 126 32.65 10.97 -6.35
C LEU A 126 34.19 10.97 -6.39
N ASP A 127 34.79 10.26 -7.33
CA ASP A 127 36.25 10.20 -7.47
C ASP A 127 36.82 11.35 -8.32
N LEU A 128 35.97 12.11 -9.03
CA LEU A 128 36.39 13.30 -9.78
C LEU A 128 36.77 14.45 -8.83
N PRO A 129 37.95 15.08 -9.00
CA PRO A 129 38.40 16.17 -8.14
C PRO A 129 37.56 17.45 -8.34
N ASP A 130 37.25 17.79 -9.60
CA ASP A 130 36.52 19.00 -9.98
C ASP A 130 35.41 18.69 -11.01
N PRO A 131 34.28 18.09 -10.58
CA PRO A 131 33.18 17.79 -11.48
C PRO A 131 32.44 19.07 -11.91
N ASP A 132 31.99 19.11 -13.17
CA ASP A 132 31.18 20.21 -13.69
C ASP A 132 29.67 20.03 -13.39
N SER A 133 28.89 21.06 -13.70
CA SER A 133 27.42 21.04 -13.49
C SER A 133 26.71 19.96 -14.31
N ARG A 134 27.24 19.62 -15.49
CA ARG A 134 26.68 18.58 -16.36
C ARG A 134 26.86 17.19 -15.74
N ALA A 135 28.05 16.92 -15.21
CA ALA A 135 28.37 15.70 -14.49
C ALA A 135 27.47 15.56 -13.25
N ALA A 136 27.20 16.64 -12.52
CA ALA A 136 26.29 16.63 -11.37
C ALA A 136 24.84 16.26 -11.76
N LEU A 137 24.30 16.85 -12.84
CA LEU A 137 22.95 16.53 -13.35
C LEU A 137 22.83 15.08 -13.84
N ARG A 138 23.85 14.60 -14.57
CA ARG A 138 23.92 13.22 -15.05
C ARG A 138 23.95 12.23 -13.88
N THR A 139 24.79 12.54 -12.87
CA THR A 139 24.93 11.72 -11.66
C THR A 139 23.65 11.71 -10.82
N ALA A 140 22.96 12.84 -10.72
CA ALA A 140 21.67 12.93 -10.06
C ALA A 140 20.65 11.97 -10.70
N SER A 141 20.53 12.00 -12.03
CA SER A 141 19.64 11.10 -12.78
C SER A 141 20.05 9.63 -12.61
N ALA A 142 21.36 9.35 -12.62
CA ALA A 142 21.86 8.00 -12.42
C ALA A 142 21.57 7.45 -11.01
N LEU A 143 21.73 8.28 -9.98
CA LEU A 143 21.43 7.91 -8.60
C LEU A 143 19.94 7.65 -8.38
N GLU A 144 19.06 8.50 -8.92
CA GLU A 144 17.61 8.31 -8.82
C GLU A 144 17.18 7.04 -9.56
N ALA A 145 17.68 6.79 -10.77
CA ALA A 145 17.41 5.56 -11.51
C ALA A 145 17.95 4.31 -10.79
N ARG A 146 19.17 4.37 -10.25
CA ARG A 146 19.76 3.28 -9.46
C ARG A 146 18.96 2.97 -8.20
N THR A 147 18.40 4.00 -7.58
CA THR A 147 17.49 3.88 -6.43
C THR A 147 16.23 3.15 -6.83
N ARG A 148 15.58 3.56 -7.93
CA ARG A 148 14.38 2.88 -8.46
C ARG A 148 14.63 1.41 -8.77
N LEU A 149 15.76 1.07 -9.40
CA LEU A 149 16.14 -0.32 -9.65
C LEU A 149 16.28 -1.14 -8.36
N ALA A 150 16.90 -0.57 -7.33
CA ALA A 150 17.06 -1.25 -6.04
C ALA A 150 15.71 -1.58 -5.39
N LEU A 151 14.73 -0.68 -5.52
CA LEU A 151 13.37 -0.88 -5.01
C LEU A 151 12.63 -2.00 -5.77
N CYS A 152 12.95 -2.21 -7.05
CA CYS A 152 12.47 -3.35 -7.84
C CYS A 152 13.21 -4.66 -7.53
N GLY A 153 14.12 -4.69 -6.55
CA GLY A 153 14.98 -5.85 -6.28
C GLY A 153 16.05 -6.10 -7.35
N ILE A 154 16.31 -5.12 -8.22
CA ILE A 154 17.33 -5.20 -9.26
C ILE A 154 18.62 -4.55 -8.75
N GLY A 155 19.66 -5.38 -8.61
CA GLY A 155 20.92 -4.99 -7.99
C GLY A 155 20.87 -5.09 -6.46
N SER A 156 22.02 -4.87 -5.81
CA SER A 156 22.11 -5.01 -4.35
C SER A 156 21.59 -3.74 -3.65
N PRO A 157 20.66 -3.85 -2.68
CA PRO A 157 20.25 -2.73 -1.84
C PRO A 157 21.40 -2.25 -0.96
N PHE A 158 22.22 -3.18 -0.42
CA PHE A 158 23.39 -2.83 0.38
C PHE A 158 24.44 -2.05 -0.41
N ALA A 159 24.59 -2.31 -1.71
CA ALA A 159 25.48 -1.52 -2.56
C ALA A 159 24.99 -0.08 -2.74
N LEU A 160 23.67 0.13 -2.85
CA LEU A 160 23.09 1.47 -2.88
C LEU A 160 23.29 2.18 -1.53
N LEU A 161 23.07 1.50 -0.40
CA LEU A 161 23.28 2.10 0.92
C LEU A 161 24.74 2.49 1.13
N ALA A 162 25.68 1.61 0.79
CA ALA A 162 27.11 1.91 0.84
C ALA A 162 27.50 3.08 -0.08
N LEU A 163 26.85 3.21 -1.25
CA LEU A 163 27.04 4.35 -2.15
C LEU A 163 26.52 5.66 -1.52
N LEU A 164 25.35 5.63 -0.88
CA LEU A 164 24.77 6.80 -0.20
C LEU A 164 25.62 7.25 1.00
N GLU A 165 26.23 6.32 1.73
CA GLU A 165 27.14 6.64 2.85
C GLU A 165 28.38 7.43 2.42
N ARG A 166 28.77 7.38 1.14
CA ARG A 166 29.94 8.13 0.64
C ARG A 166 29.71 9.63 0.49
N PHE A 167 28.47 10.11 0.61
CA PHE A 167 28.16 11.53 0.55
C PHE A 167 28.39 12.18 1.93
N ASP A 168 29.58 12.74 2.12
CA ASP A 168 30.08 13.21 3.42
C ASP A 168 30.23 14.74 3.54
N ALA A 169 29.79 15.48 2.51
CA ALA A 169 29.85 16.93 2.42
C ALA A 169 28.79 17.47 1.43
N PRO A 170 28.50 18.79 1.46
CA PRO A 170 27.64 19.44 0.47
C PRO A 170 28.10 19.21 -0.98
N VAL A 171 27.11 18.96 -1.85
CA VAL A 171 27.28 18.70 -3.29
C VAL A 171 26.41 19.66 -4.12
N PRO A 172 26.61 19.77 -5.45
CA PRO A 172 25.76 20.62 -6.28
C PRO A 172 24.28 20.27 -6.16
N LYS A 173 23.42 21.29 -6.16
CA LYS A 173 21.98 21.17 -5.87
C LYS A 173 21.28 19.98 -6.54
N PRO A 174 21.39 19.73 -7.87
CA PRO A 174 20.67 18.61 -8.50
C PRO A 174 21.04 17.25 -7.89
N LEU A 175 22.33 17.04 -7.60
CA LEU A 175 22.81 15.81 -6.96
C LEU A 175 22.43 15.78 -5.48
N GLY A 176 22.51 16.90 -4.78
CA GLY A 176 22.10 16.98 -3.37
C GLY A 176 20.63 16.64 -3.19
N THR A 177 19.75 17.18 -4.04
CA THR A 177 18.33 16.82 -4.09
C THR A 177 18.13 15.33 -4.38
N ALA A 178 18.85 14.76 -5.35
CA ALA A 178 18.78 13.33 -5.65
C ALA A 178 19.23 12.45 -4.47
N VAL A 179 20.30 12.82 -3.77
CA VAL A 179 20.79 12.11 -2.56
C VAL A 179 19.74 12.16 -1.46
N VAL A 180 19.19 13.34 -1.17
CA VAL A 180 18.15 13.53 -0.14
C VAL A 180 16.92 12.67 -0.44
N ARG A 181 16.46 12.64 -1.69
CA ARG A 181 15.34 11.79 -2.11
C ARG A 181 15.68 10.31 -2.00
N ALA A 182 16.84 9.89 -2.49
CA ALA A 182 17.28 8.50 -2.45
C ALA A 182 17.40 7.98 -1.01
N VAL A 183 17.98 8.77 -0.10
CA VAL A 183 18.01 8.44 1.34
C VAL A 183 16.61 8.34 1.91
N GLY A 184 15.74 9.33 1.62
CA GLY A 184 14.36 9.30 2.09
C GLY A 184 13.66 8.00 1.72
N VAL A 185 13.70 7.60 0.45
CA VAL A 185 13.05 6.35 0.01
C VAL A 185 13.75 5.11 0.58
N ALA A 186 15.08 5.14 0.70
CA ALA A 186 15.82 4.04 1.29
C ALA A 186 15.42 3.78 2.76
N VAL A 187 15.19 4.83 3.56
CA VAL A 187 14.76 4.71 4.97
C VAL A 187 13.35 4.14 5.10
N ASP A 188 12.46 4.49 4.17
CA ASP A 188 11.13 3.90 4.15
C ASP A 188 11.19 2.40 3.87
N HIS A 189 11.97 2.01 2.85
CA HIS A 189 11.98 0.64 2.36
C HIS A 189 12.85 -0.29 3.20
N TRP A 190 13.93 0.24 3.79
CA TRP A 190 14.90 -0.55 4.53
C TRP A 190 15.13 0.02 5.95
N PRO A 191 14.68 -0.65 7.02
CA PRO A 191 14.81 -0.14 8.38
C PRO A 191 16.25 0.19 8.82
N HIS A 192 17.22 -0.60 8.37
CA HIS A 192 18.64 -0.36 8.67
C HIS A 192 19.22 0.88 7.98
N ALA A 193 18.52 1.49 7.02
CA ALA A 193 18.97 2.72 6.36
C ALA A 193 18.75 3.98 7.22
N ALA A 194 18.11 3.88 8.40
CA ALA A 194 17.86 5.02 9.28
C ALA A 194 19.15 5.80 9.67
N SER A 195 20.31 5.14 9.70
CA SER A 195 21.62 5.78 9.91
C SER A 195 21.97 6.83 8.85
N LEU A 196 21.40 6.72 7.64
CA LEU A 196 21.61 7.66 6.54
C LEU A 196 20.98 9.04 6.77
N ALA A 197 20.19 9.24 7.84
CA ALA A 197 19.74 10.57 8.23
C ALA A 197 20.91 11.56 8.40
N SER A 198 22.07 11.05 8.85
CA SER A 198 23.32 11.82 8.94
C SER A 198 23.82 12.33 7.57
N VAL A 199 23.67 11.54 6.50
CA VAL A 199 24.03 11.93 5.13
C VAL A 199 23.18 13.13 4.67
N VAL A 200 21.87 13.11 4.95
CA VAL A 200 20.97 14.23 4.61
C VAL A 200 21.41 15.51 5.32
N ARG A 201 21.79 15.41 6.60
CA ARG A 201 22.27 16.56 7.39
C ARG A 201 23.60 17.10 6.87
N LEU A 202 24.53 16.24 6.44
CA LEU A 202 25.81 16.63 5.85
C LEU A 202 25.63 17.33 4.50
N VAL A 203 24.82 16.76 3.61
CA VAL A 203 24.57 17.33 2.27
C VAL A 203 23.84 18.67 2.34
N ALA A 204 22.91 18.82 3.30
CA ALA A 204 22.20 20.06 3.55
C ALA A 204 23.03 21.12 4.32
N GLY A 205 24.26 20.79 4.72
CA GLY A 205 25.12 21.70 5.50
C GLY A 205 24.63 21.97 6.93
N ILE A 206 23.76 21.10 7.48
CA ILE A 206 23.28 21.18 8.87
C ILE A 206 24.40 20.75 9.83
N ASP A 207 25.07 19.66 9.49
CA ASP A 207 26.22 19.15 10.25
C ASP A 207 27.54 19.55 9.55
N PRO A 208 28.64 19.75 10.31
CA PRO A 208 29.93 20.06 9.72
C PRO A 208 30.37 18.92 8.79
N PRO A 209 30.84 19.22 7.56
CA PRO A 209 31.21 18.19 6.61
C PRO A 209 32.44 17.42 7.12
N ALA A 210 32.42 16.10 6.92
CA ALA A 210 33.60 15.27 7.19
C ALA A 210 34.63 15.39 6.05
N GLY A 211 34.15 15.64 4.83
CA GLY A 211 34.94 15.87 3.62
C GLY A 211 35.05 17.34 3.20
N ARG A 212 35.70 17.59 2.05
CA ARG A 212 35.73 18.92 1.42
C ARG A 212 34.43 19.12 0.61
N PRO A 213 33.69 20.24 0.79
CA PRO A 213 32.55 20.57 -0.07
C PRO A 213 32.94 20.56 -1.55
N ARG A 214 32.08 20.02 -2.40
CA ARG A 214 32.36 19.92 -3.84
C ARG A 214 32.25 21.28 -4.53
N PRO A 215 32.99 21.51 -5.64
CA PRO A 215 32.79 22.68 -6.47
C PRO A 215 31.32 22.83 -6.89
N GLY A 216 30.75 24.03 -6.74
CA GLY A 216 29.35 24.29 -7.05
C GLY A 216 28.34 23.73 -6.03
N ALA A 217 28.79 23.32 -4.83
CA ALA A 217 27.90 22.93 -3.75
C ALA A 217 26.95 24.05 -3.34
N ASP A 218 25.69 23.68 -3.09
CA ASP A 218 24.60 24.61 -2.77
C ASP A 218 23.73 23.99 -1.65
N PRO A 219 24.22 23.97 -0.39
CA PRO A 219 23.48 23.39 0.73
C PRO A 219 22.16 24.12 0.99
N GLU A 220 22.12 25.44 0.80
CA GLU A 220 20.91 26.25 0.96
C GLU A 220 19.82 25.83 -0.03
N GLY A 221 20.19 25.58 -1.29
CA GLY A 221 19.29 25.10 -2.33
C GLY A 221 18.75 23.69 -2.12
N VAL A 222 19.35 22.91 -1.21
CA VAL A 222 18.94 21.52 -0.86
C VAL A 222 18.20 21.47 0.49
N ALA A 223 18.42 22.45 1.36
CA ALA A 223 17.94 22.43 2.74
C ALA A 223 16.41 22.32 2.88
N SER A 224 15.64 22.89 1.95
CA SER A 224 14.17 22.75 1.92
C SER A 224 13.70 21.30 1.74
N ASP A 225 14.33 20.56 0.82
CA ASP A 225 14.04 19.13 0.62
C ASP A 225 14.58 18.27 1.75
N ALA A 226 15.74 18.65 2.31
CA ALA A 226 16.35 17.96 3.44
C ALA A 226 15.49 18.05 4.70
N ALA A 227 14.95 19.23 5.03
CA ALA A 227 14.05 19.41 6.16
C ALA A 227 12.79 18.53 6.04
N TRP A 228 12.20 18.48 4.85
CA TRP A 228 11.05 17.62 4.57
C TRP A 228 11.38 16.12 4.70
N VAL A 229 12.53 15.67 4.18
CA VAL A 229 12.95 14.26 4.29
C VAL A 229 13.30 13.88 5.72
N LEU A 230 14.01 14.74 6.46
CA LEU A 230 14.35 14.48 7.87
C LEU A 230 13.09 14.37 8.73
N ALA A 231 12.09 15.22 8.49
CA ALA A 231 10.79 15.08 9.14
C ALA A 231 10.15 13.71 8.88
N GLY A 232 10.19 13.25 7.62
CA GLY A 232 9.69 11.93 7.24
C GLY A 232 10.43 10.79 7.95
N ILE A 233 11.77 10.86 8.03
CA ILE A 233 12.60 9.87 8.73
C ILE A 233 12.23 9.77 10.22
N GLU A 234 12.02 10.90 10.88
CA GLU A 234 11.60 10.95 12.29
C GLU A 234 10.18 10.41 12.47
N LEU A 235 9.25 10.75 11.57
CA LEU A 235 7.89 10.20 11.58
C LEU A 235 7.88 8.67 11.46
N VAL A 236 8.69 8.11 10.55
CA VAL A 236 8.87 6.64 10.43
C VAL A 236 9.42 6.04 11.70
N SER A 237 10.41 6.70 12.29
CA SER A 237 11.02 6.27 13.54
C SER A 237 10.02 6.31 14.69
N ALA A 238 9.08 7.26 14.69
CA ALA A 238 7.96 7.30 15.64
C ALA A 238 7.02 6.11 15.47
N LEU A 239 6.63 5.77 14.23
CA LEU A 239 5.75 4.63 13.95
C LEU A 239 6.41 3.27 14.29
N ARG A 240 7.73 3.20 14.17
CA ARG A 240 8.56 2.02 14.53
C ARG A 240 8.94 1.97 16.01
N ALA A 241 8.58 2.97 16.81
CA ALA A 241 9.00 3.04 18.20
C ALA A 241 8.49 1.84 19.02
N ALA A 242 9.32 1.40 19.97
CA ALA A 242 9.01 0.28 20.85
C ALA A 242 8.05 0.66 21.99
N ASP A 243 7.96 1.94 22.33
CA ASP A 243 7.14 2.47 23.40
C ASP A 243 6.67 3.92 23.10
N LEU A 244 5.69 4.36 23.90
CA LEU A 244 5.05 5.67 23.75
C LEU A 244 6.02 6.85 23.93
N LEU A 245 7.02 6.72 24.82
CA LEU A 245 7.98 7.77 25.10
C LEU A 245 8.88 8.00 23.88
N LEU A 246 9.40 6.92 23.29
CA LEU A 246 10.20 6.98 22.07
C LEU A 246 9.38 7.47 20.88
N MET A 247 8.11 7.08 20.78
CA MET A 247 7.19 7.59 19.76
C MET A 247 7.03 9.11 19.86
N LEU A 248 6.75 9.64 21.05
CA LEU A 248 6.57 11.08 21.28
C LEU A 248 7.84 11.87 20.94
N ASN A 249 9.01 11.40 21.39
CA ASN A 249 10.30 12.05 21.09
C ASN A 249 10.56 12.19 19.58
N ASN A 250 10.25 11.15 18.81
CA ASN A 250 10.42 11.14 17.37
C ASN A 250 9.37 12.02 16.66
N LEU A 251 8.12 12.07 17.14
CA LEU A 251 7.11 13.01 16.62
C LEU A 251 7.49 14.47 16.87
N GLU A 252 8.01 14.79 18.06
CA GLU A 252 8.52 16.14 18.35
C GLU A 252 9.71 16.51 17.46
N ALA A 253 10.60 15.55 17.15
CA ALA A 253 11.69 15.75 16.21
C ALA A 253 11.18 16.02 14.79
N SER A 254 10.18 15.25 14.32
CA SER A 254 9.48 15.49 13.06
C SER A 254 8.88 16.89 13.00
N ALA A 255 8.14 17.31 14.03
CA ALA A 255 7.54 18.64 14.11
C ALA A 255 8.58 19.76 13.98
N ARG A 256 9.74 19.65 14.63
CA ARG A 256 10.82 20.65 14.51
C ARG A 256 11.30 20.81 13.07
N TYR A 257 11.50 19.73 12.33
CA TYR A 257 11.93 19.80 10.93
C TYR A 257 10.83 20.37 10.02
N LEU A 258 9.57 20.02 10.25
CA LEU A 258 8.44 20.55 9.49
C LEU A 258 8.22 22.05 9.74
N GLN A 259 8.42 22.50 10.97
CA GLN A 259 8.40 23.91 11.32
C GLN A 259 9.47 24.69 10.54
N VAL A 260 10.70 24.16 10.46
CA VAL A 260 11.76 24.76 9.64
C VAL A 260 11.36 24.80 8.15
N ALA A 261 10.83 23.69 7.63
CA ALA A 261 10.36 23.60 6.25
C ALA A 261 9.27 24.63 5.92
N TRP A 262 8.38 24.92 6.87
CA TRP A 262 7.33 25.93 6.73
C TRP A 262 7.85 27.35 6.93
N ASP A 263 8.44 27.67 8.08
CA ASP A 263 8.82 29.04 8.45
C ASP A 263 9.93 29.61 7.57
N THR A 264 10.84 28.76 7.08
CA THR A 264 12.02 29.21 6.32
C THR A 264 11.80 29.11 4.81
N TYR A 265 11.07 28.10 4.35
CA TYR A 265 10.94 27.78 2.92
C TYR A 265 9.50 27.84 2.39
N GLU A 266 8.53 28.23 3.22
CA GLU A 266 7.12 28.41 2.85
C GLU A 266 6.49 27.18 2.19
N ARG A 267 6.93 25.98 2.58
CA ARG A 267 6.39 24.71 2.05
C ARG A 267 4.97 24.46 2.57
N GLU A 268 3.98 24.62 1.70
CA GLU A 268 2.58 24.36 2.05
C GLU A 268 2.35 22.90 2.50
N ASP A 269 3.04 21.93 1.88
CA ASP A 269 2.98 20.52 2.26
C ASP A 269 3.57 20.28 3.68
N ALA A 270 4.64 20.97 4.04
CA ALA A 270 5.22 21.01 5.41
C ALA A 270 4.23 21.47 6.46
N SER A 271 3.50 22.55 6.20
CA SER A 271 2.55 23.12 7.15
C SER A 271 1.36 22.21 7.45
N ILE A 272 0.88 21.48 6.44
CA ILE A 272 -0.21 20.50 6.59
C ILE A 272 0.25 19.35 7.49
N LEU A 273 1.38 18.72 7.16
CA LEU A 273 1.94 17.60 7.93
C LEU A 273 2.35 18.04 9.35
N LEU A 274 2.89 19.25 9.53
CA LEU A 274 3.17 19.84 10.84
C LEU A 274 1.92 19.92 11.73
N THR A 275 0.83 20.44 11.18
CA THR A 275 -0.44 20.60 11.92
C THR A 275 -0.92 19.25 12.45
N VAL A 276 -0.79 18.20 11.63
CA VAL A 276 -1.12 16.84 12.04
C VAL A 276 -0.17 16.37 13.13
N VAL A 277 1.15 16.44 12.92
CA VAL A 277 2.12 15.95 13.91
C VAL A 277 1.94 16.61 15.27
N GLU A 278 1.65 17.91 15.30
CA GLU A 278 1.40 18.64 16.55
C GLU A 278 0.10 18.21 17.25
N VAL A 279 -0.96 17.88 16.51
CA VAL A 279 -2.18 17.28 17.07
C VAL A 279 -1.85 15.96 17.76
N LEU A 280 -1.02 15.11 17.15
CA LEU A 280 -0.61 13.83 17.74
C LEU A 280 0.21 14.03 19.01
N CYS A 281 1.19 14.92 18.98
CA CYS A 281 2.01 15.22 20.15
C CYS A 281 1.12 15.67 21.32
N ALA A 282 0.12 16.53 21.06
CA ALA A 282 -0.83 16.98 22.07
C ALA A 282 -1.65 15.81 22.66
N LEU A 283 -2.10 14.89 21.81
CA LEU A 283 -2.85 13.69 22.25
C LEU A 283 -1.99 12.73 23.08
N LEU A 284 -0.72 12.54 22.71
CA LEU A 284 0.18 11.57 23.36
C LEU A 284 0.82 12.09 24.65
N ALA A 285 1.16 13.39 24.72
CA ALA A 285 1.81 14.01 25.88
C ALA A 285 0.95 13.99 27.15
N GLU A 286 -0.38 13.93 27.03
CA GLU A 286 -1.31 13.95 28.17
C GLU A 286 -1.76 12.55 28.65
N SER A 287 -1.18 11.47 28.13
CA SER A 287 -1.45 10.07 28.55
C SER A 287 -0.96 9.71 29.97
N SER A 288 -0.78 10.70 30.86
CA SER A 288 -0.72 10.49 32.31
C SER A 288 -2.08 10.00 32.85
N PRO A 289 -2.13 9.31 34.01
CA PRO A 289 -3.30 8.55 34.49
C PRO A 289 -4.59 9.34 34.82
N ARG A 290 -4.71 10.60 34.40
CA ARG A 290 -5.92 11.42 34.45
C ARG A 290 -6.03 12.20 33.14
N LEU A 291 -6.73 11.65 32.15
CA LEU A 291 -7.13 12.39 30.96
C LEU A 291 -7.99 13.59 31.37
N HIS A 292 -7.54 14.80 31.07
CA HIS A 292 -8.37 15.99 31.12
C HIS A 292 -8.91 16.27 29.71
N VAL A 293 -10.23 16.40 29.60
CA VAL A 293 -10.99 16.76 28.38
C VAL A 293 -10.49 18.08 27.74
N ALA A 294 -9.65 18.84 28.42
CA ALA A 294 -9.08 20.11 27.97
C ALA A 294 -8.19 20.02 26.71
N ALA A 295 -7.53 18.90 26.44
CA ALA A 295 -6.71 18.72 25.23
C ALA A 295 -7.54 18.77 23.93
N LEU A 296 -8.84 18.46 24.00
CA LEU A 296 -9.77 18.49 22.86
C LEU A 296 -10.29 19.88 22.55
N SER A 297 -10.07 20.83 23.47
CA SER A 297 -10.28 22.27 23.25
C SER A 297 -9.00 22.95 22.73
N ALA A 298 -7.99 22.18 22.30
CA ALA A 298 -6.87 22.73 21.57
C ALA A 298 -7.41 23.46 20.33
N PRO A 299 -7.04 24.73 20.09
CA PRO A 299 -7.55 25.52 18.94
C PRO A 299 -7.38 24.83 17.58
N ARG A 300 -6.45 23.87 17.48
CA ARG A 300 -6.12 23.10 16.28
C ARG A 300 -7.09 21.94 15.97
N LEU A 301 -7.92 21.53 16.94
CA LEU A 301 -8.91 20.45 16.81
C LEU A 301 -10.36 20.97 16.68
N GLU A 302 -10.53 22.29 16.69
CA GLU A 302 -11.83 22.92 16.49
C GLU A 302 -12.39 22.66 15.07
N PRO A 303 -13.71 22.59 14.88
CA PRO A 303 -14.32 22.26 13.59
C PRO A 303 -13.84 23.14 12.43
N HIS A 304 -13.60 24.42 12.72
CA HIS A 304 -13.12 25.37 11.71
C HIS A 304 -11.66 25.11 11.32
N ALA A 305 -10.81 24.66 12.26
CA ALA A 305 -9.41 24.33 11.99
C ALA A 305 -9.29 23.04 11.16
N LEU A 306 -10.11 22.02 11.48
CA LEU A 306 -10.19 20.78 10.69
C LEU A 306 -10.75 21.03 9.28
N ALA A 307 -11.78 21.89 9.15
CA ALA A 307 -12.31 22.28 7.85
C ALA A 307 -11.29 23.07 7.02
N ASP A 308 -10.52 23.98 7.63
CA ASP A 308 -9.43 24.69 6.95
C ASP A 308 -8.32 23.75 6.51
N LEU A 309 -7.95 22.76 7.33
CA LEU A 309 -6.99 21.72 6.97
C LEU A 309 -7.46 20.92 5.74
N ALA A 310 -8.70 20.44 5.74
CA ALA A 310 -9.30 19.72 4.61
C ALA A 310 -9.34 20.57 3.33
N GLU A 311 -9.66 21.86 3.45
CA GLU A 311 -9.66 22.81 2.34
C GLU A 311 -8.25 23.02 1.76
N ARG A 312 -7.24 23.19 2.62
CA ARG A 312 -5.83 23.36 2.22
C ARG A 312 -5.32 22.13 1.47
N ILE A 313 -5.65 20.93 1.95
CA ILE A 313 -5.34 19.66 1.27
C ILE A 313 -5.97 19.62 -0.13
N ARG A 314 -7.25 20.03 -0.25
CA ARG A 314 -7.94 20.03 -1.55
C ARG A 314 -7.34 21.03 -2.55
N ARG A 315 -6.91 22.21 -2.10
CA ARG A 315 -6.24 23.18 -2.97
C ARG A 315 -4.90 22.65 -3.48
N LEU A 316 -4.10 22.06 -2.61
CA LEU A 316 -2.82 21.46 -2.97
C LEU A 316 -2.98 20.34 -4.02
N ASN A 317 -4.07 19.57 -3.94
CA ASN A 317 -4.42 18.54 -4.93
C ASN A 317 -4.62 19.09 -6.34
N VAL A 318 -5.30 20.24 -6.47
CA VAL A 318 -5.60 20.85 -7.77
C VAL A 318 -4.34 21.48 -8.39
N THR A 319 -3.50 22.12 -7.58
CA THR A 319 -2.30 22.82 -8.05
C THR A 319 -1.15 21.89 -8.40
N SER A 320 -1.15 20.66 -7.86
CA SER A 320 -0.07 19.68 -8.07
C SER A 320 -0.28 18.76 -9.29
N ILE A 321 -1.35 18.93 -10.07
CA ILE A 321 -1.64 18.11 -11.26
C ILE A 321 -0.63 18.42 -12.37
N GLY A 322 0.09 17.40 -12.84
CA GLY A 322 0.94 17.47 -14.04
C GLY A 322 2.42 17.79 -13.81
N LEU A 323 2.89 17.79 -12.55
CA LEU A 323 4.31 17.94 -12.19
C LEU A 323 5.00 16.57 -12.08
N ASN A 324 4.91 15.78 -13.17
CA ASN A 324 5.22 14.36 -13.19
C ASN A 324 6.68 14.07 -12.81
N HIS A 325 6.91 13.53 -11.61
CA HIS A 325 8.20 13.06 -11.13
C HIS A 325 7.97 11.84 -10.24
N TRP A 326 8.78 10.78 -10.38
CA TRP A 326 8.57 9.48 -9.71
C TRP A 326 8.49 9.58 -8.18
N TYR A 327 9.20 10.55 -7.59
CA TYR A 327 9.20 10.88 -6.16
C TYR A 327 8.00 11.77 -5.72
N GLY A 328 7.27 12.39 -6.66
CA GLY A 328 6.24 13.41 -6.41
C GLY A 328 4.80 13.04 -6.79
N ASP A 329 4.57 12.20 -7.80
CA ASP A 329 3.21 11.77 -8.23
C ASP A 329 2.38 10.90 -7.25
N PRO A 330 2.97 10.16 -6.31
CA PRO A 330 2.19 9.45 -5.28
C PRO A 330 1.55 10.36 -4.22
N LYS A 331 1.81 11.68 -4.28
CA LYS A 331 1.20 12.66 -3.40
C LYS A 331 -0.34 12.61 -3.41
N ARG A 332 -0.99 12.06 -4.44
CA ARG A 332 -2.47 11.88 -4.44
C ARG A 332 -2.96 10.82 -3.45
N ALA A 333 -2.25 9.68 -3.33
CA ALA A 333 -2.57 8.66 -2.33
C ALA A 333 -2.31 9.19 -0.91
N ALA A 334 -1.26 9.99 -0.75
CA ALA A 334 -0.97 10.76 0.46
C ALA A 334 -2.12 11.65 0.86
N LEU A 335 -2.55 12.50 -0.09
CA LEU A 335 -3.52 13.57 0.13
C LEU A 335 -4.93 13.02 0.38
N LEU A 336 -5.24 11.83 -0.13
CA LEU A 336 -6.45 11.08 0.25
C LEU A 336 -6.37 10.56 1.68
N ALA A 337 -5.25 9.97 2.09
CA ALA A 337 -5.04 9.57 3.49
C ALA A 337 -5.05 10.77 4.46
N TRP A 338 -4.56 11.93 4.00
CA TRP A 338 -4.64 13.20 4.74
C TRP A 338 -6.07 13.71 4.93
N THR A 339 -6.94 13.53 3.94
CA THR A 339 -8.37 13.91 4.04
C THR A 339 -9.11 12.96 4.97
N GLN A 340 -8.81 11.66 4.87
CA GLN A 340 -9.35 10.64 5.75
C GLN A 340 -9.01 10.92 7.22
N LEU A 341 -7.77 11.30 7.55
CA LEU A 341 -7.40 11.72 8.91
C LEU A 341 -8.19 12.95 9.38
N ALA A 342 -8.35 13.98 8.54
CA ALA A 342 -9.09 15.17 8.95
C ALA A 342 -10.54 14.83 9.33
N ASP A 343 -11.14 13.91 8.58
CA ASP A 343 -12.47 13.35 8.87
C ASP A 343 -12.46 12.47 10.13
N ASP A 344 -11.44 11.63 10.31
CA ASP A 344 -11.27 10.77 11.49
C ASP A 344 -11.03 11.58 12.76
N LEU A 345 -10.20 12.63 12.74
CA LEU A 345 -10.03 13.56 13.86
C LEU A 345 -11.32 14.31 14.19
N GLY A 346 -12.12 14.64 13.16
CA GLY A 346 -13.46 15.19 13.31
C GLY A 346 -14.41 14.23 14.03
N ARG A 347 -14.45 12.97 13.59
CA ARG A 347 -15.22 11.88 14.23
C ARG A 347 -14.73 11.59 15.65
N LEU A 348 -13.42 11.49 15.85
CA LEU A 348 -12.75 11.21 17.11
C LEU A 348 -13.15 12.25 18.17
N ARG A 349 -13.20 13.54 17.80
CA ARG A 349 -13.67 14.63 18.66
C ARG A 349 -15.12 14.44 19.10
N ASP A 350 -16.01 14.11 18.17
CA ASP A 350 -17.43 13.91 18.48
C ASP A 350 -17.63 12.68 19.38
N GLU A 351 -16.80 11.65 19.20
CA GLU A 351 -16.77 10.49 20.07
C GLU A 351 -16.07 10.76 21.42
N PHE A 352 -15.19 11.75 21.53
CA PHE A 352 -14.38 12.03 22.74
C PHE A 352 -15.21 12.70 23.86
N GLN A 353 -16.42 13.14 23.52
CA GLN A 353 -17.44 13.51 24.50
C GLN A 353 -18.02 12.30 25.27
N ARG A 354 -17.63 11.08 24.90
CA ARG A 354 -17.95 9.85 25.62
C ARG A 354 -16.76 9.42 26.48
N ASP A 355 -17.03 9.10 27.75
CA ASP A 355 -16.04 8.64 28.74
C ASP A 355 -15.30 7.39 28.23
N SER A 356 -14.13 7.54 27.59
CA SER A 356 -13.30 6.43 27.11
C SER A 356 -11.85 6.87 26.95
N PHE A 357 -10.97 6.33 27.78
CA PHE A 357 -9.58 6.76 28.00
C PHE A 357 -8.58 6.43 26.84
N TYR A 358 -8.95 5.78 25.74
CA TYR A 358 -7.99 5.02 24.89
C TYR A 358 -7.89 5.41 23.39
N LYS A 359 -7.97 6.69 23.07
CA LYS A 359 -8.06 7.18 21.67
C LYS A 359 -6.74 7.55 20.98
N ALA A 360 -5.60 7.35 21.65
CA ALA A 360 -4.29 7.45 21.01
C ALA A 360 -4.07 6.34 19.96
N GLU A 361 -4.76 5.21 20.08
CA GLU A 361 -4.55 4.01 19.26
C GLU A 361 -5.20 4.09 17.87
N VAL A 362 -6.41 4.66 17.78
CA VAL A 362 -7.09 5.00 16.51
C VAL A 362 -6.24 5.97 15.69
N VAL A 363 -5.72 6.99 16.37
CA VAL A 363 -4.88 8.03 15.78
C VAL A 363 -3.56 7.46 15.23
N VAL A 364 -3.03 6.39 15.84
CA VAL A 364 -1.81 5.72 15.37
C VAL A 364 -2.05 4.88 14.11
N ASP A 365 -3.24 4.29 13.95
CA ASP A 365 -3.62 3.60 12.72
C ASP A 365 -3.86 4.59 11.57
N ASP A 366 -4.52 5.73 11.85
CA ASP A 366 -4.69 6.81 10.87
C ASP A 366 -3.34 7.39 10.44
N LEU A 367 -2.38 7.52 11.37
CA LEU A 367 -1.02 7.94 11.05
C LEU A 367 -0.28 6.98 10.13
N LEU A 368 -0.50 5.68 10.32
CA LEU A 368 0.03 4.70 9.41
C LEU A 368 -0.58 4.90 8.02
N GLN A 369 -1.89 5.04 7.90
CA GLN A 369 -2.54 5.23 6.60
C GLN A 369 -2.01 6.47 5.88
N ILE A 370 -1.77 7.56 6.62
CA ILE A 370 -1.11 8.78 6.14
C ILE A 370 0.31 8.53 5.67
N TYR A 371 1.09 7.81 6.46
CA TYR A 371 2.46 7.47 6.12
C TYR A 371 2.50 6.61 4.84
N LEU A 372 1.63 5.60 4.74
CA LEU A 372 1.46 4.75 3.56
C LEU A 372 1.05 5.55 2.32
N GLY A 373 0.09 6.47 2.46
CA GLY A 373 -0.29 7.36 1.38
C GLY A 373 0.86 8.29 0.97
N SER A 374 1.53 8.92 1.93
CA SER A 374 2.58 9.94 1.71
C SER A 374 3.89 9.43 1.13
N ARG A 375 4.14 8.13 1.28
CA ARG A 375 5.35 7.47 0.81
C ARG A 375 5.07 6.36 -0.21
N SER A 376 3.83 6.25 -0.69
CA SER A 376 3.56 5.53 -1.93
C SER A 376 4.55 6.06 -2.98
N ALA A 377 5.09 5.20 -3.84
CA ALA A 377 6.00 5.58 -4.92
C ALA A 377 5.53 4.86 -6.17
N ALA A 378 5.50 5.56 -7.32
CA ALA A 378 5.31 4.89 -8.60
C ALA A 378 6.62 4.14 -8.91
N VAL A 379 6.79 2.97 -8.31
CA VAL A 379 7.84 2.04 -8.70
C VAL A 379 7.30 1.29 -9.90
N VAL A 380 8.04 1.45 -10.99
CA VAL A 380 7.92 0.81 -12.29
C VAL A 380 7.16 -0.51 -12.34
N SER A 381 6.41 -0.61 -13.43
CA SER A 381 5.62 -1.72 -13.97
C SER A 381 6.44 -2.90 -14.53
N HIS A 382 6.59 -3.99 -13.76
CA HIS A 382 6.41 -5.32 -14.33
C HIS A 382 4.97 -5.76 -14.11
N LYS A 383 4.36 -6.40 -15.12
CA LYS A 383 3.01 -7.00 -15.00
C LYS A 383 2.93 -8.10 -13.92
N GLU A 384 4.09 -8.58 -13.48
CA GLU A 384 4.32 -9.57 -12.43
C GLU A 384 4.82 -8.94 -11.10
N ASP A 385 5.28 -7.67 -11.13
CA ASP A 385 5.68 -6.88 -9.93
C ASP A 385 4.54 -6.04 -9.37
N ILE A 386 3.31 -6.39 -9.72
CA ILE A 386 2.12 -6.01 -8.96
C ILE A 386 2.31 -6.33 -7.44
N ASP A 387 3.11 -7.36 -7.14
CA ASP A 387 3.61 -7.71 -5.79
C ASP A 387 4.51 -6.64 -5.16
N GLY A 388 5.13 -5.77 -5.96
CA GLY A 388 6.10 -4.75 -5.54
C GLY A 388 5.48 -3.66 -4.67
N LEU A 389 4.21 -3.30 -4.89
CA LEU A 389 3.54 -2.28 -4.10
C LEU A 389 3.16 -2.79 -2.69
N LEU A 390 2.98 -4.11 -2.54
CA LEU A 390 2.81 -4.77 -1.24
C LEU A 390 4.15 -5.02 -0.52
N ARG A 391 5.25 -5.25 -1.25
CA ARG A 391 6.61 -5.22 -0.67
C ARG A 391 7.04 -3.82 -0.22
N LEU A 392 6.40 -2.77 -0.72
CA LEU A 392 6.79 -1.39 -0.49
C LEU A 392 6.56 -0.90 0.95
N VAL A 393 5.65 -1.52 1.74
CA VAL A 393 5.46 -1.13 3.16
C VAL A 393 5.03 -2.25 4.12
N GLN A 394 5.06 -3.52 3.73
CA GLN A 394 4.86 -4.60 4.71
C GLN A 394 5.86 -4.56 5.90
N PRO A 395 7.14 -4.16 5.76
CA PRO A 395 8.09 -4.22 6.88
C PRO A 395 7.99 -3.10 7.94
N VAL A 396 7.23 -2.01 7.74
CA VAL A 396 7.35 -0.83 8.63
C VAL A 396 6.69 -1.03 10.00
N ILE A 397 5.84 -2.05 10.15
CA ILE A 397 5.06 -2.28 11.38
C ILE A 397 5.15 -3.72 11.88
N GLU A 398 6.07 -4.52 11.34
CA GLU A 398 6.21 -5.93 11.71
C GLU A 398 6.67 -6.13 13.17
N SER A 399 6.98 -5.06 13.92
CA SER A 399 7.41 -5.15 15.32
C SER A 399 7.18 -3.90 16.20
N GLY A 400 6.35 -2.92 15.80
CA GLY A 400 6.24 -1.61 16.47
C GLY A 400 4.97 -1.36 17.28
N PHE A 401 4.97 -0.31 18.13
CA PHE A 401 3.83 0.10 18.97
C PHE A 401 2.53 0.32 18.17
N ALA A 402 2.62 0.81 16.93
CA ALA A 402 1.46 1.05 16.07
C ALA A 402 0.63 -0.21 15.78
N ARG A 403 1.29 -1.35 15.53
CA ARG A 403 0.58 -2.64 15.34
C ARG A 403 -0.16 -3.04 16.61
N THR A 404 0.54 -2.93 17.74
CA THR A 404 0.03 -3.30 19.05
C THR A 404 -1.15 -2.41 19.43
N ALA A 405 -1.07 -1.12 19.14
CA ALA A 405 -2.13 -0.14 19.32
C ALA A 405 -3.37 -0.45 18.46
N GLY A 406 -3.21 -0.69 17.15
CA GLY A 406 -4.34 -1.04 16.27
C GLY A 406 -5.05 -2.33 16.71
N LEU A 407 -4.28 -3.36 17.09
CA LEU A 407 -4.83 -4.60 17.65
C LEU A 407 -5.56 -4.38 18.99
N LEU A 408 -5.04 -3.49 19.83
CA LEU A 408 -5.63 -3.16 21.13
C LEU A 408 -6.95 -2.40 20.97
N CYS A 409 -7.00 -1.43 20.07
CA CYS A 409 -8.22 -0.71 19.71
C CYS A 409 -9.30 -1.67 19.18
N ASN A 410 -8.95 -2.60 18.29
CA ASN A 410 -9.91 -3.58 17.77
C ASN A 410 -10.44 -4.50 18.88
N LEU A 411 -9.60 -4.84 19.86
CA LEU A 411 -10.00 -5.59 21.03
C LEU A 411 -10.94 -4.80 21.95
N GLU A 412 -10.71 -3.51 22.18
CA GLU A 412 -11.60 -2.64 22.96
C GLU A 412 -12.98 -2.54 22.34
N ASP A 413 -13.01 -2.25 21.05
CA ASP A 413 -14.22 -2.13 20.28
C ASP A 413 -15.04 -3.43 20.27
N HIS A 414 -14.36 -4.56 20.12
CA HIS A 414 -14.99 -5.86 20.22
C HIS A 414 -15.54 -6.10 21.63
N THR A 415 -14.78 -5.71 22.66
CA THR A 415 -15.23 -5.76 24.06
C THR A 415 -16.50 -4.92 24.26
N HIS A 416 -16.56 -3.71 23.70
CA HIS A 416 -17.73 -2.84 23.79
C HIS A 416 -18.95 -3.41 23.07
N ALA A 417 -18.76 -4.00 21.88
CA ALA A 417 -19.83 -4.69 21.17
C ALA A 417 -20.38 -5.88 21.98
N LEU A 418 -19.51 -6.64 22.64
CA LEU A 418 -19.91 -7.72 23.55
C LEU A 418 -20.65 -7.19 24.78
N GLU A 419 -20.29 -6.02 25.32
CA GLU A 419 -21.04 -5.39 26.43
C GLU A 419 -22.47 -5.02 26.02
N GLN A 420 -22.63 -4.43 24.83
CA GLN A 420 -23.95 -4.10 24.29
C GLN A 420 -24.78 -5.35 24.00
N GLU A 421 -24.15 -6.40 23.47
CA GLU A 421 -24.82 -7.68 23.23
C GLU A 421 -25.20 -8.36 24.55
N ALA A 422 -24.32 -8.36 25.55
CA ALA A 422 -24.59 -8.93 26.88
C ALA A 422 -25.79 -8.25 27.55
N ALA A 423 -25.98 -6.94 27.34
CA ALA A 423 -27.12 -6.20 27.87
C ALA A 423 -28.48 -6.61 27.27
N THR A 424 -28.48 -7.26 26.10
CA THR A 424 -29.69 -7.62 25.35
C THR A 424 -29.86 -9.13 25.16
N ALA A 425 -28.81 -9.91 25.38
CA ALA A 425 -28.82 -11.36 25.25
C ALA A 425 -29.67 -12.04 26.35
N ALA A 426 -30.28 -13.16 26.01
CA ALA A 426 -31.06 -13.98 26.95
C ALA A 426 -30.79 -15.47 26.72
N GLY A 427 -30.87 -16.26 27.80
CA GLY A 427 -30.76 -17.72 27.74
C GLY A 427 -29.33 -18.20 27.47
N ASP A 428 -29.16 -19.20 26.60
CA ASP A 428 -27.84 -19.78 26.31
C ASP A 428 -26.88 -18.76 25.65
N ARG A 429 -27.43 -17.78 24.92
CA ARG A 429 -26.64 -16.70 24.32
C ARG A 429 -26.02 -15.77 25.35
N GLU A 430 -26.70 -15.53 26.48
CA GLU A 430 -26.19 -14.68 27.57
C GLU A 430 -24.93 -15.28 28.19
N ARG A 431 -24.90 -16.60 28.42
CA ARG A 431 -23.72 -17.30 28.94
C ARG A 431 -22.55 -17.22 27.97
N GLU A 432 -22.81 -17.49 26.70
CA GLU A 432 -21.79 -17.45 25.64
C GLU A 432 -21.15 -16.06 25.52
N VAL A 433 -21.97 -15.00 25.47
CA VAL A 433 -21.48 -13.62 25.37
C VAL A 433 -20.75 -13.20 26.64
N THR A 434 -21.20 -13.65 27.82
CA THR A 434 -20.52 -13.34 29.10
C THR A 434 -19.12 -13.96 29.18
N GLU A 435 -18.95 -15.22 28.75
CA GLU A 435 -17.62 -15.86 28.68
C GLU A 435 -16.69 -15.12 27.71
N LYS A 436 -17.20 -14.76 26.53
CA LYS A 436 -16.44 -13.99 25.53
C LYS A 436 -16.03 -12.62 26.05
N LEU A 437 -16.95 -11.92 26.72
CA LEU A 437 -16.69 -10.61 27.32
C LEU A 437 -15.60 -10.70 28.40
N ALA A 438 -15.67 -11.71 29.26
CA ALA A 438 -14.66 -11.92 30.31
C ALA A 438 -13.27 -12.19 29.73
N ALA A 439 -13.18 -12.99 28.67
CA ALA A 439 -11.94 -13.25 27.95
C ALA A 439 -11.37 -11.97 27.31
N ALA A 440 -12.21 -11.22 26.58
CA ALA A 440 -11.80 -9.97 25.93
C ALA A 440 -11.28 -8.93 26.95
N GLN A 441 -12.00 -8.74 28.06
CA GLN A 441 -11.59 -7.84 29.14
C GLN A 441 -10.28 -8.27 29.82
N ALA A 442 -10.04 -9.58 29.95
CA ALA A 442 -8.81 -10.10 30.56
C ALA A 442 -7.59 -9.87 29.65
N VAL A 443 -7.72 -10.13 28.34
CA VAL A 443 -6.68 -9.82 27.35
C VAL A 443 -6.41 -8.31 27.33
N LEU A 444 -7.46 -7.50 27.34
CA LEU A 444 -7.37 -6.05 27.28
C LEU A 444 -6.60 -5.47 28.48
N ARG A 445 -6.91 -5.93 29.70
CA ARG A 445 -6.18 -5.50 30.91
C ARG A 445 -4.70 -5.87 30.87
N GLY A 446 -4.37 -7.08 30.41
CA GLY A 446 -2.98 -7.53 30.30
C GLY A 446 -2.19 -6.71 29.29
N ALA A 447 -2.77 -6.47 28.11
CA ALA A 447 -2.13 -5.71 27.04
C ALA A 447 -1.87 -4.25 27.45
N LYS A 448 -2.84 -3.60 28.12
CA LYS A 448 -2.69 -2.24 28.66
C LYS A 448 -1.56 -2.13 29.69
N ALA A 449 -1.50 -3.07 30.62
CA ALA A 449 -0.44 -3.08 31.63
C ALA A 449 0.95 -3.24 31.00
N GLN A 450 1.07 -4.06 29.95
CA GLN A 450 2.32 -4.25 29.21
C GLN A 450 2.73 -3.00 28.41
N ALA A 451 1.78 -2.35 27.73
CA ALA A 451 2.03 -1.12 26.98
C ALA A 451 2.52 0.02 27.88
N LEU A 452 1.93 0.18 29.08
CA LEU A 452 2.30 1.21 30.05
C LEU A 452 3.62 0.93 30.79
N ALA A 453 3.96 -0.34 31.00
CA ALA A 453 5.19 -0.73 31.71
C ALA A 453 6.47 -0.57 30.87
N GLY A 454 6.33 -0.42 29.55
CA GLY A 454 7.44 -0.43 28.59
C GLY A 454 8.04 -1.82 28.42
N ALA A 455 8.62 -2.09 27.24
CA ALA A 455 9.36 -3.32 27.00
C ALA A 455 10.69 -3.28 27.76
N GLY A 456 10.67 -3.62 29.06
CA GLY A 456 11.90 -3.85 29.81
C GLY A 456 12.75 -4.93 29.11
N PRO A 457 14.10 -4.84 29.17
CA PRO A 457 14.99 -5.78 28.47
C PRO A 457 14.86 -7.17 29.09
N GLY A 458 13.94 -7.97 28.56
CA GLY A 458 13.73 -9.36 28.94
C GLY A 458 14.84 -10.22 28.38
N LYS A 459 15.87 -10.50 29.19
CA LYS A 459 16.84 -11.55 28.91
C LYS A 459 16.10 -12.85 28.59
N GLY A 460 16.36 -13.36 27.39
CA GLY A 460 15.80 -14.59 26.88
C GLY A 460 15.87 -15.72 27.89
N HIS A 461 14.71 -16.20 28.31
CA HIS A 461 14.58 -17.56 28.80
C HIS A 461 14.09 -18.39 27.61
N ARG A 462 15.03 -19.04 26.92
CA ARG A 462 14.76 -20.26 26.16
C ARG A 462 14.32 -21.33 27.16
N GLY A 463 13.12 -21.20 27.68
CA GLY A 463 12.35 -22.29 28.26
C GLY A 463 11.28 -22.64 27.22
N THR A 464 11.10 -23.92 26.96
CA THR A 464 10.02 -24.44 26.12
C THR A 464 8.68 -23.98 26.70
N ALA A 465 8.15 -22.86 26.20
CA ALA A 465 6.86 -22.34 26.62
C ALA A 465 5.77 -23.28 26.09
N THR A 466 5.13 -23.96 27.03
CA THR A 466 3.85 -24.65 26.90
C THR A 466 2.78 -23.63 26.49
N GLU A 467 2.23 -23.82 25.28
CA GLU A 467 1.08 -23.15 24.65
C GLU A 467 1.11 -21.61 24.57
N SER A 468 1.43 -21.10 23.38
CA SER A 468 1.37 -19.68 23.04
C SER A 468 -0.07 -19.29 22.68
N LEU A 469 -0.52 -18.11 23.11
CA LEU A 469 -1.78 -17.51 22.66
C LEU A 469 -1.88 -17.46 21.11
N PRO A 470 -3.07 -17.59 20.52
CA PRO A 470 -3.24 -17.50 19.07
C PRO A 470 -2.85 -16.12 18.52
N GLN A 471 -2.41 -16.07 17.27
CA GLN A 471 -2.24 -14.81 16.54
C GLN A 471 -3.62 -14.16 16.28
N PRO A 472 -3.80 -12.84 16.47
CA PRO A 472 -2.77 -11.83 16.78
C PRO A 472 -2.58 -11.55 18.30
N LEU A 473 -3.23 -12.28 19.20
CA LEU A 473 -3.23 -11.99 20.65
C LEU A 473 -1.84 -12.11 21.30
N ASN A 474 -0.98 -13.00 20.81
CA ASN A 474 0.42 -13.10 21.25
C ASN A 474 1.31 -11.92 20.83
N GLN A 475 0.82 -11.01 19.99
CA GLN A 475 1.48 -9.75 19.68
C GLN A 475 1.16 -8.68 20.74
N LEU A 476 -0.04 -8.76 21.34
CA LEU A 476 -0.48 -7.90 22.43
C LEU A 476 0.16 -8.30 23.77
N LEU A 477 0.37 -9.60 23.97
CA LEU A 477 0.90 -10.18 25.19
C LEU A 477 2.13 -11.03 24.88
N LEU A 478 3.27 -10.67 25.47
CA LEU A 478 4.52 -11.40 25.27
C LEU A 478 4.34 -12.88 25.65
N PRO A 479 4.72 -13.82 24.76
CA PRO A 479 4.70 -15.24 25.08
C PRO A 479 5.49 -15.55 26.36
N GLY A 480 4.85 -16.24 27.32
CA GLY A 480 5.43 -16.56 28.62
C GLY A 480 5.37 -15.43 29.67
N SER A 481 4.73 -14.29 29.37
CA SER A 481 4.36 -13.32 30.41
C SER A 481 3.35 -13.92 31.38
N ALA A 482 3.36 -13.47 32.64
CA ALA A 482 2.41 -13.95 33.66
C ALA A 482 0.95 -13.79 33.21
N ALA A 483 0.63 -12.70 32.51
CA ALA A 483 -0.69 -12.45 31.93
C ALA A 483 -1.02 -13.45 30.81
N ALA A 484 -0.09 -13.75 29.91
CA ALA A 484 -0.31 -14.72 28.84
C ALA A 484 -0.53 -16.14 29.38
N THR A 485 0.25 -16.56 30.39
CA THR A 485 0.10 -17.87 31.03
C THR A 485 -1.23 -17.99 31.77
N GLU A 486 -1.61 -16.95 32.52
CA GLU A 486 -2.89 -16.92 33.24
C GLU A 486 -4.09 -17.00 32.28
N LEU A 487 -4.01 -16.33 31.13
CA LEU A 487 -5.05 -16.37 30.10
C LEU A 487 -5.15 -17.74 29.43
N ALA A 488 -4.02 -18.37 29.10
CA ALA A 488 -3.98 -19.71 28.52
C ALA A 488 -4.53 -20.77 29.49
N GLU A 489 -4.37 -20.59 30.81
CA GLU A 489 -4.91 -21.51 31.82
C GLU A 489 -6.40 -21.29 32.12
N LYS A 490 -6.90 -20.05 32.05
CA LYS A 490 -8.26 -19.68 32.51
C LYS A 490 -9.30 -19.57 31.40
N VAL A 491 -8.89 -19.38 30.14
CA VAL A 491 -9.79 -19.20 29.00
C VAL A 491 -9.67 -20.39 28.07
N SER A 492 -10.81 -20.90 27.56
CA SER A 492 -10.77 -22.03 26.63
C SER A 492 -10.06 -21.67 25.31
N PRO A 493 -9.34 -22.63 24.69
CA PRO A 493 -8.69 -22.41 23.39
C PRO A 493 -9.67 -21.98 22.30
N GLU A 494 -10.91 -22.49 22.31
CA GLU A 494 -11.92 -22.07 21.33
C GLU A 494 -12.29 -20.58 21.48
N THR A 495 -12.49 -20.11 22.72
CA THR A 495 -12.83 -18.70 22.99
C THR A 495 -11.69 -17.76 22.61
N LEU A 496 -10.43 -18.16 22.86
CA LEU A 496 -9.26 -17.39 22.44
C LEU A 496 -9.11 -17.34 20.91
N ALA A 497 -9.41 -18.44 20.21
CA ALA A 497 -9.37 -18.47 18.75
C ALA A 497 -10.48 -17.60 18.12
N GLU A 498 -11.69 -17.63 18.68
CA GLU A 498 -12.78 -16.76 18.23
C GLU A 498 -12.49 -15.27 18.47
N LEU A 499 -11.92 -14.94 19.63
CA LEU A 499 -11.48 -13.57 19.94
C LEU A 499 -10.38 -13.11 18.97
N ALA A 500 -9.40 -13.97 18.71
CA ALA A 500 -8.33 -13.69 17.77
C ALA A 500 -8.86 -13.45 16.34
N LYS A 501 -9.82 -14.27 15.89
CA LYS A 501 -10.52 -14.08 14.62
C LYS A 501 -11.25 -12.74 14.57
N ALA A 502 -12.00 -12.40 15.62
CA ALA A 502 -12.77 -11.16 15.67
C ALA A 502 -11.88 -9.89 15.62
N VAL A 503 -10.78 -9.90 16.37
CA VAL A 503 -9.78 -8.81 16.35
C VAL A 503 -9.14 -8.70 14.96
N SER A 504 -8.79 -9.84 14.35
CA SER A 504 -8.21 -9.88 13.00
C SER A 504 -9.17 -9.37 11.92
N ASP A 505 -10.43 -9.82 11.94
CA ASP A 505 -11.45 -9.41 10.96
C ASP A 505 -11.70 -7.90 11.04
N LYS A 506 -11.71 -7.33 12.25
CA LYS A 506 -11.86 -5.90 12.46
C LYS A 506 -10.64 -5.09 11.99
N THR A 507 -9.42 -5.61 12.17
CA THR A 507 -8.20 -5.02 11.57
C THR A 507 -8.33 -4.95 10.06
N ILE A 508 -8.71 -6.06 9.42
CA ILE A 508 -8.83 -6.16 7.97
C ILE A 508 -9.87 -5.18 7.43
N GLY A 509 -11.05 -5.09 8.05
CA GLY A 509 -12.13 -4.23 7.60
C GLY A 509 -11.90 -2.73 7.75
N ARG A 510 -10.85 -2.31 8.49
CA ARG A 510 -10.47 -0.90 8.69
C ARG A 510 -9.38 -0.41 7.75
N HIS A 511 -8.60 -1.32 7.17
CA HIS A 511 -7.47 -0.94 6.33
C HIS A 511 -7.93 -0.26 5.03
N SER A 512 -7.10 0.63 4.47
CA SER A 512 -7.29 1.12 3.10
C SER A 512 -7.08 -0.01 2.10
N LEU A 513 -7.75 0.08 0.94
CA LEU A 513 -7.52 -0.86 -0.16
C LEU A 513 -6.05 -0.80 -0.59
N ASN A 514 -5.39 -1.95 -0.70
CA ASN A 514 -4.09 -2.02 -1.36
C ASN A 514 -4.21 -1.81 -2.88
N LEU A 515 -3.09 -1.71 -3.61
CA LEU A 515 -3.11 -1.42 -5.06
C LEU A 515 -4.03 -2.37 -5.84
N ILE A 516 -3.98 -3.66 -5.55
CA ILE A 516 -4.72 -4.67 -6.30
C ILE A 516 -6.17 -4.71 -5.90
N GLU A 517 -6.44 -4.53 -4.62
CA GLU A 517 -7.80 -4.31 -4.15
C GLU A 517 -8.39 -3.05 -4.78
N ALA A 518 -7.60 -1.96 -4.93
CA ALA A 518 -8.00 -0.72 -5.56
C ALA A 518 -8.17 -0.86 -7.09
N GLU A 519 -7.34 -1.64 -7.77
CA GLU A 519 -7.48 -1.94 -9.20
C GLU A 519 -8.74 -2.77 -9.46
N VAL A 520 -8.96 -3.84 -8.69
CA VAL A 520 -10.19 -4.65 -8.76
C VAL A 520 -11.40 -3.78 -8.43
N TYR A 521 -11.34 -2.98 -7.38
CA TYR A 521 -12.38 -2.04 -6.99
C TYR A 521 -12.70 -1.06 -8.12
N SER A 522 -11.70 -0.39 -8.69
CA SER A 522 -11.88 0.55 -9.80
C SER A 522 -12.46 -0.14 -11.03
N GLY A 523 -11.96 -1.33 -11.39
CA GLY A 523 -12.45 -2.09 -12.54
C GLY A 523 -13.93 -2.44 -12.40
N ILE A 524 -14.35 -2.91 -11.22
CA ILE A 524 -15.76 -3.20 -10.95
C ILE A 524 -16.61 -1.92 -10.94
N ARG A 525 -16.12 -0.82 -10.38
CA ARG A 525 -16.83 0.47 -10.42
C ARG A 525 -17.08 0.95 -11.84
N THR A 526 -16.07 0.89 -12.72
CA THR A 526 -16.24 1.23 -14.14
C THR A 526 -17.32 0.38 -14.80
N CYS A 527 -17.42 -0.90 -14.45
CA CYS A 527 -18.52 -1.74 -14.94
C CYS A 527 -19.88 -1.31 -14.37
N LEU A 528 -19.95 -0.95 -13.08
CA LEU A 528 -21.17 -0.52 -12.40
C LEU A 528 -21.67 0.86 -12.84
N GLU A 529 -20.81 1.73 -13.36
CA GLU A 529 -21.19 3.03 -13.95
C GLU A 529 -22.19 2.92 -15.10
N THR A 530 -22.31 1.74 -15.71
CA THR A 530 -23.32 1.46 -16.73
C THR A 530 -24.72 1.21 -16.15
N SER A 531 -24.84 0.98 -14.85
CA SER A 531 -26.13 0.83 -14.15
C SER A 531 -26.72 2.19 -13.81
N PRO A 532 -27.99 2.48 -14.17
CA PRO A 532 -28.66 3.71 -13.78
C PRO A 532 -28.92 3.83 -12.27
N ASP A 533 -28.86 2.73 -11.51
CA ASP A 533 -29.02 2.75 -10.05
C ASP A 533 -27.71 3.05 -9.31
N TYR A 534 -26.57 3.14 -10.01
CA TYR A 534 -25.26 3.40 -9.41
C TYR A 534 -24.96 4.92 -9.36
N VAL A 535 -25.79 5.64 -8.61
CA VAL A 535 -25.72 7.10 -8.42
C VAL A 535 -25.98 7.46 -6.96
N GLU A 536 -25.51 8.62 -6.50
CA GLU A 536 -25.80 9.18 -5.15
C GLU A 536 -25.62 8.14 -4.01
N ASP A 537 -26.57 8.04 -3.07
CA ASP A 537 -26.48 7.17 -1.90
C ASP A 537 -26.27 5.67 -2.24
N PRO A 538 -26.98 5.08 -3.23
CA PRO A 538 -26.67 3.73 -3.71
C PRO A 538 -25.22 3.53 -4.18
N LYS A 539 -24.61 4.53 -4.81
CA LYS A 539 -23.22 4.46 -5.26
C LYS A 539 -22.29 4.26 -4.07
N ASP A 540 -22.44 5.11 -3.06
CA ASP A 540 -21.58 5.10 -1.86
C ASP A 540 -21.77 3.79 -1.06
N ALA A 541 -23.01 3.32 -0.92
CA ALA A 541 -23.30 2.05 -0.24
C ALA A 541 -22.76 0.82 -0.98
N VAL A 542 -22.89 0.77 -2.32
CA VAL A 542 -22.33 -0.30 -3.13
C VAL A 542 -20.80 -0.29 -3.06
N ASP A 543 -20.21 0.90 -3.07
CA ASP A 543 -18.77 1.12 -2.91
C ASP A 543 -18.26 0.59 -1.56
N ASP A 544 -18.97 0.87 -0.46
CA ASP A 544 -18.63 0.34 0.86
C ASP A 544 -18.71 -1.18 0.94
N VAL A 545 -19.79 -1.78 0.42
CA VAL A 545 -19.95 -3.25 0.40
C VAL A 545 -18.88 -3.89 -0.48
N LEU A 546 -18.61 -3.32 -1.66
CA LEU A 546 -17.62 -3.83 -2.60
C LEU A 546 -16.22 -3.84 -1.97
N ARG A 547 -15.83 -2.75 -1.31
CA ARG A 547 -14.56 -2.65 -0.57
C ARG A 547 -14.42 -3.75 0.48
N LEU A 548 -15.44 -3.93 1.33
CA LEU A 548 -15.41 -4.95 2.37
C LEU A 548 -15.34 -6.37 1.79
N ILE A 549 -16.07 -6.64 0.70
CA ILE A 549 -16.04 -7.95 0.03
C ILE A 549 -14.67 -8.22 -0.59
N ILE A 550 -14.03 -7.22 -1.21
CA ILE A 550 -12.67 -7.35 -1.75
C ILE A 550 -11.68 -7.70 -0.64
N GLN A 551 -11.71 -6.98 0.49
CA GLN A 551 -10.86 -7.22 1.65
C GLN A 551 -11.12 -8.58 2.32
N PHE A 552 -12.39 -9.01 2.36
CA PHE A 552 -12.76 -10.35 2.81
C PHE A 552 -12.07 -11.43 1.97
N VAL A 553 -12.18 -11.37 0.63
CA VAL A 553 -11.55 -12.37 -0.24
C VAL A 553 -10.03 -12.31 -0.16
N SER A 554 -9.47 -11.10 -0.16
CA SER A 554 -8.02 -10.86 -0.05
C SER A 554 -7.46 -11.48 1.23
N SER A 555 -8.10 -11.24 2.38
CA SER A 555 -7.68 -11.81 3.67
C SER A 555 -7.82 -13.34 3.70
N ARG A 556 -8.91 -13.91 3.20
CA ARG A 556 -9.11 -15.37 3.17
C ARG A 556 -8.18 -16.07 2.16
N THR A 557 -7.72 -15.37 1.14
CA THR A 557 -6.70 -15.90 0.21
C THR A 557 -5.33 -15.98 0.90
N ASN A 558 -5.01 -15.02 1.77
CA ASN A 558 -3.76 -14.98 2.54
C ASN A 558 -3.84 -15.69 3.91
N ALA A 559 -5.02 -16.18 4.28
CA ALA A 559 -5.29 -16.83 5.55
C ALA A 559 -4.48 -18.10 5.82
N GLN A 560 -4.06 -18.26 7.08
CA GLN A 560 -3.51 -19.51 7.62
C GLN A 560 -4.63 -20.46 8.10
N SER A 561 -4.32 -21.76 8.16
CA SER A 561 -5.31 -22.82 8.45
C SER A 561 -5.80 -22.85 9.89
N ASP A 562 -5.08 -22.19 10.81
CA ASP A 562 -5.44 -22.03 12.22
C ASP A 562 -6.57 -21.01 12.42
N LEU A 563 -6.55 -19.91 11.68
CA LEU A 563 -7.59 -18.86 11.73
C LEU A 563 -8.86 -19.22 10.95
N TYR A 564 -8.72 -19.83 9.76
CA TYR A 564 -9.86 -20.14 8.88
C TYR A 564 -9.81 -21.61 8.39
N PRO A 565 -10.03 -22.58 9.28
CA PRO A 565 -9.83 -24.00 8.97
C PRO A 565 -10.73 -24.53 7.84
N TYR A 566 -11.93 -23.98 7.69
CA TYR A 566 -12.90 -24.42 6.67
C TYR A 566 -12.38 -24.21 5.23
N LEU A 567 -11.48 -23.26 4.99
CA LEU A 567 -10.89 -23.04 3.66
C LEU A 567 -9.98 -24.20 3.22
N PHE A 568 -9.47 -24.97 4.17
CA PHE A 568 -8.59 -26.12 3.96
C PHE A 568 -9.33 -27.46 4.10
N ASP A 569 -10.62 -27.45 4.47
CA ASP A 569 -11.45 -28.65 4.57
C ASP A 569 -12.17 -28.92 3.25
N PRO A 570 -11.88 -30.04 2.56
CA PRO A 570 -12.62 -30.43 1.35
C PRO A 570 -14.08 -30.82 1.58
N LYS A 571 -14.52 -30.91 2.84
CA LYS A 571 -15.90 -31.18 3.24
C LYS A 571 -16.63 -29.93 3.75
N ALA A 572 -16.02 -28.74 3.66
CA ALA A 572 -16.69 -27.53 4.09
C ALA A 572 -17.99 -27.33 3.31
N VAL A 573 -19.06 -27.08 4.05
CA VAL A 573 -20.40 -26.78 3.49
C VAL A 573 -20.65 -25.28 3.45
N GLU A 574 -21.70 -24.89 2.71
CA GLU A 574 -22.17 -23.52 2.49
C GLU A 574 -22.35 -22.71 3.78
N GLY A 575 -22.83 -23.36 4.85
CA GLY A 575 -22.97 -22.73 6.16
C GLY A 575 -21.67 -22.16 6.76
N HIS A 576 -20.49 -22.68 6.39
CA HIS A 576 -19.22 -22.15 6.88
C HIS A 576 -18.90 -20.78 6.27
N ILE A 577 -19.05 -20.65 4.95
CA ILE A 577 -18.80 -19.37 4.28
C ILE A 577 -19.86 -18.35 4.66
N HIS A 578 -21.12 -18.78 4.87
CA HIS A 578 -22.20 -17.93 5.41
C HIS A 578 -21.82 -17.33 6.76
N LYS A 579 -21.43 -18.18 7.72
CA LYS A 579 -21.02 -17.75 9.05
C LYS A 579 -19.81 -16.82 8.97
N ASP A 580 -18.81 -17.17 8.16
CA ASP A 580 -17.58 -16.37 8.06
C ASP A 580 -17.81 -14.97 7.48
N LEU A 581 -18.56 -14.86 6.37
CA LEU A 581 -18.87 -13.56 5.78
C LEU A 581 -19.80 -12.74 6.69
N LEU A 582 -20.77 -13.37 7.36
CA LEU A 582 -21.63 -12.70 8.33
C LEU A 582 -20.81 -12.13 9.51
N ASP A 583 -19.93 -12.95 10.10
CA ASP A 583 -19.06 -12.51 11.21
C ASP A 583 -18.17 -11.34 10.77
N TYR A 584 -17.58 -11.43 9.57
CA TYR A 584 -16.75 -10.38 9.01
C TYR A 584 -17.53 -9.07 8.79
N LEU A 585 -18.71 -9.12 8.17
CA LEU A 585 -19.53 -7.93 7.95
C LEU A 585 -20.09 -7.35 9.26
N LYS A 586 -20.36 -8.18 10.27
CA LYS A 586 -20.75 -7.72 11.60
C LYS A 586 -19.61 -7.02 12.34
N SER A 587 -18.37 -7.39 12.06
CA SER A 587 -17.18 -6.75 12.64
C SER A 587 -16.81 -5.41 11.98
N SER A 588 -17.42 -5.09 10.82
CA SER A 588 -17.16 -3.87 10.06
C SER A 588 -18.12 -2.72 10.40
N SER A 589 -17.93 -1.57 9.73
CA SER A 589 -18.82 -0.40 9.84
C SER A 589 -20.28 -0.69 9.44
N LEU A 590 -20.54 -1.77 8.70
CA LEU A 590 -21.88 -2.13 8.23
C LEU A 590 -22.62 -3.09 9.19
N GLY A 591 -22.02 -3.48 10.32
CA GLY A 591 -22.55 -4.55 11.15
C GLY A 591 -23.98 -4.33 11.66
N ALA A 592 -24.37 -3.08 11.92
CA ALA A 592 -25.70 -2.74 12.40
C ALA A 592 -26.82 -2.92 11.36
N ILE A 593 -26.48 -2.98 10.07
CA ILE A 593 -27.45 -3.03 8.97
C ILE A 593 -27.46 -4.39 8.24
N VAL A 594 -26.65 -5.36 8.70
CA VAL A 594 -26.53 -6.70 8.11
C VAL A 594 -27.55 -7.65 8.75
N GLU A 595 -28.40 -8.23 7.92
CA GLU A 595 -29.42 -9.20 8.30
C GLU A 595 -29.14 -10.57 7.66
N PHE A 596 -29.33 -11.65 8.43
CA PHE A 596 -29.07 -13.03 8.03
C PHE A 596 -30.36 -13.81 7.78
N GLU A 597 -30.42 -14.60 6.71
CA GLU A 597 -31.55 -15.48 6.35
C GLU A 597 -32.93 -14.77 6.33
N VAL A 598 -33.00 -13.65 5.59
CA VAL A 598 -34.25 -12.90 5.48
C VAL A 598 -35.25 -13.61 4.57
N GLN A 599 -36.43 -13.92 5.11
CA GLN A 599 -37.54 -14.55 4.39
C GLN A 599 -38.38 -13.53 3.61
N HIS A 600 -39.10 -14.01 2.58
CA HIS A 600 -40.12 -13.28 1.83
C HIS A 600 -39.63 -12.11 0.96
N VAL A 601 -38.38 -12.13 0.50
CA VAL A 601 -37.88 -11.16 -0.50
C VAL A 601 -37.80 -11.84 -1.87
N GLY A 602 -38.41 -11.26 -2.90
CA GLY A 602 -38.49 -11.85 -4.25
C GLY A 602 -39.20 -13.22 -4.33
N GLY A 603 -39.92 -13.62 -3.28
CA GLY A 603 -40.55 -14.94 -3.16
C GLY A 603 -39.66 -16.05 -2.58
N GLY A 604 -38.45 -15.72 -2.09
CA GLY A 604 -37.48 -16.68 -1.53
C GLY A 604 -36.84 -16.24 -0.20
N ARG A 605 -35.73 -16.90 0.15
CA ARG A 605 -34.88 -16.60 1.31
C ARG A 605 -33.53 -16.08 0.81
N ILE A 606 -33.15 -14.89 1.23
CA ILE A 606 -31.84 -14.30 0.92
C ILE A 606 -30.84 -14.75 1.99
N ASP A 607 -29.61 -15.09 1.57
CA ASP A 607 -28.55 -15.46 2.50
C ASP A 607 -28.13 -14.27 3.39
N LEU A 608 -27.76 -13.14 2.79
CA LEU A 608 -27.47 -11.88 3.50
C LEU A 608 -28.13 -10.66 2.83
N ARG A 609 -28.71 -9.77 3.65
CA ARG A 609 -29.25 -8.49 3.22
C ARG A 609 -28.62 -7.35 4.01
N LEU A 610 -28.16 -6.31 3.34
CA LEU A 610 -27.75 -5.05 3.95
C LEU A 610 -28.82 -4.00 3.70
N LYS A 611 -29.36 -3.41 4.78
CA LYS A 611 -30.50 -2.50 4.71
C LYS A 611 -30.07 -1.04 4.85
N PHE A 612 -30.19 -0.28 3.78
CA PHE A 612 -29.91 1.15 3.74
C PHE A 612 -31.20 1.97 3.81
N SER A 613 -31.07 3.28 3.92
CA SER A 613 -32.21 4.20 3.89
C SER A 613 -32.79 4.26 2.47
N GLY A 614 -33.82 3.46 2.20
CA GLY A 614 -34.58 3.50 0.94
C GLY A 614 -34.25 2.40 -0.07
N PHE A 615 -33.23 1.59 0.18
CA PHE A 615 -32.85 0.44 -0.67
C PHE A 615 -32.11 -0.63 0.14
N SER A 616 -31.88 -1.79 -0.47
CA SER A 616 -31.14 -2.90 0.13
C SER A 616 -30.15 -3.49 -0.88
N ILE A 617 -29.03 -3.98 -0.37
CA ILE A 617 -28.07 -4.76 -1.13
C ILE A 617 -28.18 -6.23 -0.70
N CYS A 618 -28.31 -7.13 -1.68
CA CYS A 618 -28.44 -8.56 -1.42
C CYS A 618 -27.14 -9.29 -1.81
N ILE A 619 -26.72 -10.22 -0.97
CA ILE A 619 -25.60 -11.14 -1.24
C ILE A 619 -26.15 -12.55 -1.25
N GLU A 620 -26.11 -13.18 -2.42
CA GLU A 620 -26.39 -14.61 -2.59
C GLU A 620 -25.09 -15.38 -2.42
N MET A 621 -25.14 -16.49 -1.68
CA MET A 621 -23.98 -17.28 -1.35
C MET A 621 -24.14 -18.72 -1.87
N LYS A 622 -23.04 -19.35 -2.33
CA LYS A 622 -23.06 -20.71 -2.88
C LYS A 622 -21.80 -21.50 -2.59
N VAL A 623 -21.89 -22.83 -2.61
CA VAL A 623 -20.71 -23.70 -2.79
C VAL A 623 -20.68 -24.20 -4.22
N ASP A 624 -19.55 -24.00 -4.91
CA ASP A 624 -19.35 -24.46 -6.28
C ASP A 624 -18.06 -25.27 -6.39
N SER A 625 -18.12 -26.44 -7.01
CA SER A 625 -16.96 -27.31 -7.23
C SER A 625 -16.45 -27.31 -8.67
N MET A 626 -17.10 -26.54 -9.53
CA MET A 626 -16.90 -26.58 -10.97
C MET A 626 -15.89 -25.52 -11.42
N LYS A 627 -15.10 -25.85 -12.44
CA LYS A 627 -13.99 -24.99 -12.92
C LYS A 627 -14.42 -23.75 -13.70
N GLN A 628 -15.63 -23.72 -14.28
CA GLN A 628 -16.05 -22.58 -15.10
C GLN A 628 -16.23 -21.31 -14.23
N PRO A 629 -16.00 -20.11 -14.79
CA PRO A 629 -16.27 -18.84 -14.13
C PRO A 629 -17.69 -18.73 -13.57
N LEU A 630 -17.87 -17.93 -12.51
CA LEU A 630 -19.20 -17.69 -11.92
C LEU A 630 -20.13 -16.92 -12.88
N SER A 631 -19.58 -16.11 -13.79
CA SER A 631 -20.33 -15.46 -14.88
C SER A 631 -21.07 -16.46 -15.78
N ASP A 632 -20.58 -17.70 -15.86
CA ASP A 632 -21.17 -18.73 -16.72
C ASP A 632 -22.19 -19.59 -15.96
N ARG A 633 -22.36 -19.35 -14.65
CA ARG A 633 -23.28 -20.08 -13.77
C ARG A 633 -24.68 -19.48 -13.81
N GLN A 634 -25.36 -19.68 -14.92
CA GLN A 634 -26.72 -19.16 -15.17
C GLN A 634 -27.73 -19.46 -14.06
N ALA A 635 -27.67 -20.62 -13.42
CA ALA A 635 -28.55 -20.96 -12.30
C ALA A 635 -28.32 -20.07 -11.07
N TYR A 636 -27.05 -19.81 -10.71
CA TYR A 636 -26.70 -18.97 -9.56
C TYR A 636 -26.99 -17.50 -9.84
N LEU A 637 -26.70 -17.03 -11.06
CA LEU A 637 -27.03 -15.67 -11.47
C LEU A 637 -28.54 -15.43 -11.43
N LYS A 638 -29.35 -16.37 -11.91
CA LYS A 638 -30.82 -16.29 -11.82
C LYS A 638 -31.31 -16.17 -10.38
N GLN A 639 -30.71 -16.91 -9.43
CA GLN A 639 -31.05 -16.79 -8.01
C GLN A 639 -30.67 -15.39 -7.48
N ALA A 640 -29.43 -14.95 -7.71
CA ALA A 640 -28.94 -13.66 -7.23
C ALA A 640 -29.76 -12.47 -7.76
N VAL A 641 -30.13 -12.46 -9.04
CA VAL A 641 -30.92 -11.35 -9.64
C VAL A 641 -32.38 -11.36 -9.21
N THR A 642 -32.92 -12.48 -8.69
CA THR A 642 -34.34 -12.58 -8.30
C THR A 642 -34.71 -11.54 -7.25
N TYR A 643 -33.77 -11.24 -6.34
CA TYR A 643 -33.98 -10.33 -5.22
C TYR A 643 -33.95 -8.84 -5.59
N GLN A 644 -33.47 -8.52 -6.79
CA GLN A 644 -33.40 -7.14 -7.31
C GLN A 644 -34.74 -6.68 -7.92
N THR A 645 -35.78 -7.52 -7.87
CA THR A 645 -37.08 -7.21 -8.51
C THR A 645 -37.80 -6.02 -7.86
N THR A 646 -37.53 -5.75 -6.58
CA THR A 646 -38.17 -4.67 -5.81
C THR A 646 -37.16 -3.69 -5.21
N ASP A 647 -35.91 -3.74 -5.66
CA ASP A 647 -34.80 -2.99 -5.09
C ASP A 647 -33.83 -2.57 -6.21
N ILE A 648 -32.68 -1.98 -5.86
CA ILE A 648 -31.66 -1.60 -6.85
C ILE A 648 -31.21 -2.82 -7.68
N ARG A 649 -30.86 -2.57 -8.95
CA ARG A 649 -30.42 -3.61 -9.91
C ARG A 649 -28.95 -4.01 -9.74
N ILE A 650 -28.44 -3.97 -8.51
CA ILE A 650 -27.04 -4.27 -8.17
C ILE A 650 -27.01 -5.26 -7.00
N GLY A 651 -26.19 -6.31 -7.09
CA GLY A 651 -26.13 -7.37 -6.09
C GLY A 651 -24.85 -8.19 -6.19
N PHE A 652 -24.65 -9.10 -5.24
CA PHE A 652 -23.42 -9.87 -5.11
C PHE A 652 -23.71 -11.38 -5.13
N LEU A 653 -22.85 -12.13 -5.80
CA LEU A 653 -22.82 -13.59 -5.76
C LEU A 653 -21.46 -14.04 -5.22
N VAL A 654 -21.44 -14.55 -3.98
CA VAL A 654 -20.22 -15.03 -3.32
C VAL A 654 -20.22 -16.55 -3.28
N SER A 655 -19.16 -17.19 -3.78
CA SER A 655 -19.08 -18.65 -3.78
C SER A 655 -17.81 -19.19 -3.16
N LEU A 656 -17.94 -20.17 -2.26
CA LEU A 656 -16.83 -21.03 -1.85
C LEU A 656 -16.53 -22.02 -2.97
N ARG A 657 -15.35 -21.87 -3.58
CA ARG A 657 -14.93 -22.54 -4.82
C ARG A 657 -14.04 -23.73 -4.51
N HIS A 658 -14.62 -24.92 -4.36
CA HIS A 658 -13.89 -26.16 -4.08
C HIS A 658 -13.25 -26.75 -5.33
N LYS A 659 -11.92 -26.96 -5.33
CA LYS A 659 -11.21 -27.61 -6.47
C LYS A 659 -11.44 -26.97 -7.85
N ALA A 660 -12.07 -25.80 -7.89
CA ALA A 660 -12.21 -25.00 -9.09
C ALA A 660 -10.84 -24.47 -9.52
N PHE A 661 -9.95 -24.27 -8.55
CA PHE A 661 -8.54 -23.96 -8.70
C PHE A 661 -7.69 -25.18 -8.36
N ASP A 662 -6.44 -25.21 -8.82
CA ASP A 662 -5.48 -26.25 -8.44
C ASP A 662 -5.22 -26.17 -6.92
N PRO A 663 -5.66 -27.16 -6.12
CA PRO A 663 -5.49 -27.12 -4.68
C PRO A 663 -4.03 -27.31 -4.25
N THR A 664 -3.16 -27.78 -5.15
CA THR A 664 -1.73 -27.98 -4.95
C THR A 664 -0.87 -26.92 -5.66
N GLY A 665 -1.49 -26.05 -6.45
CA GLY A 665 -0.84 -24.96 -7.17
C GLY A 665 -0.87 -23.65 -6.40
N ALA A 666 -0.26 -22.62 -6.98
CA ALA A 666 -0.36 -21.26 -6.44
C ALA A 666 -1.83 -20.82 -6.42
N PRO A 667 -2.30 -20.14 -5.34
CA PRO A 667 -3.63 -19.56 -5.31
C PRO A 667 -3.85 -18.60 -6.49
N PRO A 668 -5.08 -18.53 -7.04
CA PRO A 668 -5.40 -17.55 -8.08
C PRO A 668 -5.23 -16.12 -7.56
N HIS A 669 -4.79 -15.22 -8.45
CA HIS A 669 -4.68 -13.79 -8.15
C HIS A 669 -6.06 -13.17 -7.87
N LEU A 670 -6.12 -12.15 -7.01
CA LEU A 670 -7.38 -11.52 -6.56
C LEU A 670 -8.25 -11.03 -7.73
N SER A 671 -7.63 -10.50 -8.79
CA SER A 671 -8.34 -10.05 -10.00
C SER A 671 -9.04 -11.18 -10.78
N ALA A 672 -8.65 -12.43 -10.57
CA ALA A 672 -9.34 -13.59 -11.15
C ALA A 672 -10.48 -14.10 -10.26
N LEU A 673 -10.58 -13.61 -9.02
CA LEU A 673 -11.57 -14.04 -8.04
C LEU A 673 -12.80 -13.13 -8.02
N ILE A 674 -12.66 -11.88 -8.42
CA ILE A 674 -13.74 -10.89 -8.37
C ILE A 674 -13.99 -10.38 -9.79
N GLY A 675 -15.25 -10.42 -10.20
CA GLY A 675 -15.68 -10.03 -11.53
C GLY A 675 -17.05 -9.38 -11.50
N HIS A 676 -17.50 -8.93 -12.66
CA HIS A 676 -18.81 -8.35 -12.88
C HIS A 676 -19.50 -9.06 -14.05
N THR A 677 -20.81 -9.23 -13.95
CA THR A 677 -21.64 -9.61 -15.08
C THR A 677 -22.92 -8.77 -15.11
N ALA A 678 -23.32 -8.36 -16.31
CA ALA A 678 -24.66 -7.90 -16.59
C ALA A 678 -25.54 -9.12 -16.94
N PHE A 679 -26.78 -9.13 -16.44
CA PHE A 679 -27.74 -10.20 -16.66
C PHE A 679 -29.02 -9.60 -17.25
N ASP A 680 -29.32 -9.98 -18.50
CA ASP A 680 -30.53 -9.55 -19.18
C ASP A 680 -31.72 -10.40 -18.73
N VAL A 681 -32.71 -9.75 -18.12
CA VAL A 681 -34.00 -10.38 -17.80
C VAL A 681 -34.96 -10.14 -18.96
N PRO A 682 -35.53 -11.19 -19.58
CA PRO A 682 -36.48 -11.01 -20.67
C PRO A 682 -37.65 -10.11 -20.27
N GLY A 683 -37.80 -8.97 -20.94
CA GLY A 683 -38.85 -7.99 -20.67
C GLY A 683 -38.40 -6.77 -19.84
N ASP A 684 -37.22 -6.83 -19.19
CA ASP A 684 -36.63 -5.67 -18.53
C ASP A 684 -35.87 -4.81 -19.56
N ALA A 685 -36.04 -3.48 -19.49
CA ALA A 685 -35.37 -2.54 -20.41
C ALA A 685 -33.90 -2.25 -20.03
N VAL A 686 -33.50 -2.65 -18.83
CA VAL A 686 -32.16 -2.39 -18.26
C VAL A 686 -31.64 -3.68 -17.64
N PRO A 687 -30.38 -4.05 -17.91
CA PRO A 687 -29.78 -5.24 -17.32
C PRO A 687 -29.66 -5.13 -15.81
N ARG A 688 -29.59 -6.30 -15.16
CA ARG A 688 -29.30 -6.45 -13.74
C ARG A 688 -27.80 -6.71 -13.55
N HIS A 689 -27.16 -6.05 -12.60
CA HIS A 689 -25.72 -6.12 -12.38
C HIS A 689 -25.42 -7.03 -11.19
N ILE A 690 -24.51 -7.99 -11.38
CA ILE A 690 -24.04 -8.89 -10.34
C ILE A 690 -22.52 -8.84 -10.27
N VAL A 691 -22.01 -8.51 -9.08
CA VAL A 691 -20.59 -8.70 -8.75
C VAL A 691 -20.40 -10.16 -8.35
N THR A 692 -19.57 -10.89 -9.08
CA THR A 692 -19.28 -12.31 -8.83
C THR A 692 -17.97 -12.46 -8.06
N VAL A 693 -17.98 -13.28 -7.02
CA VAL A 693 -16.89 -13.38 -6.05
C VAL A 693 -16.59 -14.84 -5.76
N GLY A 694 -15.36 -15.29 -6.05
CA GLY A 694 -14.88 -16.64 -5.79
C GLY A 694 -13.93 -16.69 -4.61
N VAL A 695 -14.29 -17.42 -3.55
CA VAL A 695 -13.43 -17.67 -2.39
C VAL A 695 -12.78 -19.05 -2.55
N PRO A 696 -11.45 -19.17 -2.67
CA PRO A 696 -10.79 -20.47 -2.86
C PRO A 696 -10.97 -21.40 -1.64
N GLY A 697 -11.58 -22.56 -1.86
CA GLY A 697 -11.74 -23.61 -0.85
C GLY A 697 -11.01 -24.90 -1.18
N SER A 698 -10.92 -25.83 -0.22
CA SER A 698 -10.11 -27.06 -0.33
C SER A 698 -8.62 -26.82 -0.58
N ARG A 699 -8.06 -25.77 0.01
CA ARG A 699 -6.66 -25.40 -0.15
C ARG A 699 -5.74 -26.42 0.53
N THR A 700 -4.58 -26.66 -0.05
CA THR A 700 -3.49 -27.40 0.62
C THR A 700 -2.67 -26.42 1.46
N ARG A 701 -2.22 -26.83 2.64
CA ARG A 701 -1.32 -26.00 3.45
C ARG A 701 0.03 -25.89 2.73
N PRO A 702 0.71 -24.73 2.77
CA PRO A 702 2.04 -24.59 2.15
C PRO A 702 3.05 -25.65 2.63
N SER A 703 2.97 -26.08 3.89
CA SER A 703 3.81 -27.16 4.45
C SER A 703 3.57 -28.53 3.83
N ASP A 704 2.40 -28.72 3.22
CA ASP A 704 1.92 -30.00 2.71
C ASP A 704 1.96 -30.05 1.16
N MET A 705 2.32 -28.93 0.51
CA MET A 705 2.60 -28.85 -0.92
C MET A 705 3.94 -29.56 -1.19
N LYS A 706 3.94 -30.54 -2.10
CA LYS A 706 5.12 -31.37 -2.44
C LYS A 706 5.65 -31.07 -3.82
#